data_AF-A0A9D2BP90-F1
#
_entry.id   AF-A0A9D2BP90-F1
#
_cell.length_a   1.000
_cell.length_b   1.000
_cell.length_c   1.000
_cell.angle_alpha   90.00
_cell.angle_beta   90.00
_cell.angle_gamma   90.00
#
_symmetry.space_group_name_H-M   'P 1'
#
loop_
_entity.id
_entity.type
_entity.pdbx_description
1 polymer ?
#
loop_
_entity_poly.entity_id
_entity_poly.type
_entity_poly.pdbx_seq_one_letter_code
_entity_poly.pdbx_strand_id
1 'polypeptide(L)'
;MQLLYANDGINYRTISKSFNLSTGVEKELLGSYLKYDFVTNQNNYSSIENEPEAISYAVSNLNNELPKNCVIVCKAGHMSKMASPSYYFHAVIEELNDDFFKEDFFRIFNYHFVKDSDINVFNDRNIDQFVFSKDNSHQVCLSDEQLITILSLFMYNEKNNHKTKIIVDARGDQYNRRSREILASIYHFLPYELRRRYGFLSYAKENEAGSGKVSFVLYAADEIKTINDTYIDLHNIDLDSLAAKIDKQYLNYARYLVSELDDTKRKAHFEKLSTISKNGRLKISECLTYYTNLNKWLNGTQEKLLPEWVNYVEQNSFRKGPLFEMMIEIINDKVDNDYYNQYLINNNLELYQDNLTSLSLQSAKVIRFADYFDHLKIDESKFILWYFKQFSNHLVNPIDLNNPRLLIEYKNNVDNEIIRLQKVDIGSNQLPHLIALIIERLNTIASEVNQKLDEYAIVEADQIGKEIANLRYVSLDEFSTKIVVIKNNMFFEENQDIFSAGIIEWLQNYLTNKLTEKQLNKLEQFVTGLKNDINDRSYTYFVNEINRRLISIIERRKTLTFTLTNRSTVLDNCLILKRNLDEEIIKIDDRVNVAFGYQTINMSVYELKQLLKFILVPFAIKNNFAVYLEYLFANNMLTVEHFEPLIQCIDEENEYIIKKIVDYYFKARDSIEISGLYVYNILSMYKPHLLKRLVDYYENDQRYEVVAFVEMVKRGNKRQAKAFNNAGFDDYSDDDKPKAKKKGFNIFKK
;
A
#
# COMPACT_ATOMS: atom_id res chain seq x y z
N MET A 1 12.81 36.61 -66.46
CA MET A 1 11.57 36.68 -67.28
C MET A 1 11.17 38.14 -67.43
N GLN A 2 10.62 38.49 -68.59
CA GLN A 2 10.14 39.83 -68.92
C GLN A 2 8.76 39.79 -69.58
N LEU A 3 7.86 40.63 -69.08
CA LEU A 3 6.53 40.88 -69.62
C LEU A 3 6.31 42.34 -69.95
N LEU A 4 5.42 42.55 -70.92
CA LEU A 4 4.76 43.83 -71.15
C LEU A 4 3.26 43.68 -70.97
N TYR A 5 2.67 44.64 -70.27
CA TYR A 5 1.24 44.91 -70.32
C TYR A 5 0.98 46.02 -71.34
N ALA A 6 0.17 45.74 -72.35
CA ALA A 6 -0.30 46.72 -73.31
C ALA A 6 -1.82 46.87 -73.21
N ASN A 7 -2.33 48.08 -73.28
CA ASN A 7 -3.77 48.35 -73.27
C ASN A 7 -4.43 48.08 -74.64
N ASP A 8 -4.03 47.01 -75.32
CA ASP A 8 -4.51 46.57 -76.65
C ASP A 8 -5.55 45.43 -76.58
N GLY A 9 -6.01 45.10 -75.36
CA GLY A 9 -6.95 44.00 -75.09
C GLY A 9 -6.28 42.64 -74.87
N ILE A 10 -4.95 42.54 -74.96
CA ILE A 10 -4.19 41.35 -74.59
C ILE A 10 -3.65 41.52 -73.17
N ASN A 11 -4.13 40.68 -72.25
CA ASN A 11 -3.87 40.86 -70.82
C ASN A 11 -2.38 40.88 -70.45
N TYR A 12 -1.46 40.16 -71.11
CA TYR A 12 0.01 40.26 -70.92
C TYR A 12 0.76 39.61 -72.10
N ARG A 13 1.90 40.17 -72.52
CA ARG A 13 2.80 39.57 -73.52
C ARG A 13 4.17 39.25 -72.92
N THR A 14 4.53 37.97 -72.90
CA THR A 14 5.90 37.54 -72.58
C THR A 14 6.83 37.90 -73.72
N ILE A 15 7.80 38.78 -73.44
CA ILE A 15 8.79 39.24 -74.40
C ILE A 15 9.97 38.27 -74.43
N SER A 16 10.45 37.89 -73.25
CA SER A 16 11.55 36.93 -73.14
C SER A 16 11.51 36.22 -71.78
N LYS A 17 11.84 34.93 -71.76
CA LYS A 17 11.98 34.13 -70.54
C LYS A 17 13.08 33.10 -70.71
N SER A 18 13.67 32.70 -69.59
CA SER A 18 14.67 31.64 -69.58
C SER A 18 14.09 30.36 -70.16
N PHE A 19 14.90 29.60 -70.90
CA PHE A 19 14.48 28.32 -71.49
C PHE A 19 14.02 27.32 -70.41
N ASN A 20 14.61 27.42 -69.21
CA ASN A 20 14.33 26.52 -68.09
C ASN A 20 13.10 26.94 -67.25
N LEU A 21 12.42 28.05 -67.60
CA LEU A 21 11.25 28.52 -66.87
C LEU A 21 9.99 27.76 -67.30
N SER A 22 9.48 26.88 -66.44
CA SER A 22 8.27 26.10 -66.70
C SER A 22 7.01 26.98 -66.73
N THR A 23 5.96 26.49 -67.41
CA THR A 23 4.65 27.19 -67.47
C THR A 23 3.99 27.32 -66.09
N GLY A 24 4.20 26.35 -65.20
CA GLY A 24 3.67 26.39 -63.83
C GLY A 24 4.35 27.49 -62.99
N VAL A 25 5.68 27.56 -63.03
CA VAL A 25 6.48 28.63 -62.41
C VAL A 25 6.06 30.00 -62.94
N GLU A 26 5.90 30.14 -64.26
CA GLU A 26 5.42 31.37 -64.88
C GLU A 26 4.06 31.77 -64.33
N LYS A 27 3.07 30.87 -64.33
CA LYS A 27 1.72 31.16 -63.84
C LYS A 27 1.70 31.62 -62.38
N GLU A 28 2.42 30.92 -61.49
CA GLU A 28 2.45 31.24 -60.06
C GLU A 28 3.20 32.54 -59.76
N LEU A 29 4.30 32.79 -60.48
CA LEU A 29 5.05 34.05 -60.40
C LEU A 29 4.17 35.24 -60.77
N LEU A 30 3.39 35.12 -61.84
CA LEU A 30 2.48 36.18 -62.27
C LEU A 30 1.30 36.34 -61.30
N GLY A 31 0.65 35.25 -60.91
CA GLY A 31 -0.46 35.32 -59.95
C GLY A 31 -0.07 35.95 -58.60
N SER A 32 1.17 35.74 -58.16
CA SER A 32 1.64 36.17 -56.84
C SER A 32 2.33 37.54 -56.81
N TYR A 33 3.03 37.93 -57.88
CA TYR A 33 3.95 39.08 -57.87
C TYR A 33 3.76 40.09 -59.02
N LEU A 34 2.95 39.78 -60.04
CA LEU A 34 2.64 40.72 -61.13
C LEU A 34 1.62 41.76 -60.65
N LYS A 35 2.11 42.80 -59.97
CA LYS A 35 1.28 43.86 -59.36
C LYS A 35 1.98 45.21 -59.51
N TYR A 36 1.33 46.13 -60.24
CA TYR A 36 1.80 47.50 -60.41
C TYR A 36 0.62 48.45 -60.51
N ASP A 37 0.62 49.46 -59.64
CA ASP A 37 -0.39 50.50 -59.61
C ASP A 37 0.13 51.80 -60.22
N PHE A 38 -0.50 52.30 -61.29
CA PHE A 38 -0.17 53.62 -61.82
C PHE A 38 -0.38 54.71 -60.76
N VAL A 39 0.52 55.71 -60.71
CA VAL A 39 0.42 56.82 -59.75
C VAL A 39 -0.91 57.56 -59.83
N THR A 40 -1.45 57.99 -58.69
CA THR A 40 -2.71 58.73 -58.67
C THR A 40 -2.58 60.15 -59.24
N ASN A 41 -1.41 60.79 -59.11
CA ASN A 41 -1.15 62.12 -59.65
C ASN A 41 0.20 62.19 -60.37
N GLN A 42 0.16 62.10 -61.70
CA GLN A 42 1.35 62.17 -62.56
C GLN A 42 2.10 63.50 -62.46
N ASN A 43 1.42 64.61 -62.13
CA ASN A 43 2.05 65.94 -62.02
C ASN A 43 3.07 66.04 -60.87
N ASN A 44 3.09 65.06 -59.97
CA ASN A 44 4.09 65.00 -58.90
C ASN A 44 5.50 64.62 -59.42
N TYR A 45 5.60 64.12 -60.66
CA TYR A 45 6.83 63.59 -61.25
C TYR A 45 7.20 64.40 -62.49
N SER A 46 8.50 64.64 -62.72
CA SER A 46 8.95 65.43 -63.86
C SER A 46 8.79 64.71 -65.21
N SER A 47 8.71 63.37 -65.16
CA SER A 47 8.54 62.50 -66.33
C SER A 47 8.07 61.11 -65.89
N ILE A 48 7.49 60.33 -66.82
CA ILE A 48 7.09 58.93 -66.57
C ILE A 48 8.27 58.08 -66.08
N GLU A 49 9.49 58.31 -66.58
CA GLU A 49 10.71 57.60 -66.13
C GLU A 49 11.02 57.78 -64.63
N ASN A 50 10.48 58.83 -64.01
CA ASN A 50 10.67 59.15 -62.60
C ASN A 50 9.48 58.72 -61.72
N GLU A 51 8.42 58.15 -62.31
CA GLU A 51 7.34 57.56 -61.53
C GLU A 51 7.85 56.38 -60.67
N PRO A 52 7.18 56.06 -59.54
CA PRO A 52 7.52 54.97 -58.66
C PRO A 52 7.64 53.62 -59.37
N GLU A 53 8.68 52.87 -59.03
CA GLU A 53 8.88 51.49 -59.47
C GLU A 53 8.58 50.54 -58.29
N ALA A 54 7.77 49.52 -58.55
CA ALA A 54 7.47 48.46 -57.59
C ALA A 54 8.54 47.37 -57.67
N ILE A 55 9.48 47.37 -56.73
CA ILE A 55 10.44 46.29 -56.50
C ILE A 55 9.86 45.41 -55.40
N SER A 56 9.67 44.13 -55.70
CA SER A 56 9.29 43.11 -54.71
C SER A 56 10.41 42.11 -54.52
N TYR A 57 10.60 41.72 -53.27
CA TYR A 57 11.53 40.68 -52.87
C TYR A 57 10.82 39.68 -51.97
N ALA A 58 11.00 38.38 -52.24
CA ALA A 58 10.55 37.31 -51.36
C ALA A 58 11.39 36.03 -51.57
N VAL A 59 11.47 35.20 -50.54
CA VAL A 59 11.95 33.83 -50.66
C VAL A 59 10.75 32.89 -50.75
N SER A 60 10.66 32.15 -51.86
CA SER A 60 9.53 31.26 -52.12
C SER A 60 9.94 30.12 -53.06
N ASN A 61 9.24 28.99 -52.95
CA ASN A 61 9.28 27.91 -53.92
C ASN A 61 8.08 27.95 -54.90
N LEU A 62 7.37 29.08 -54.95
CA LEU A 62 6.21 29.32 -55.82
C LEU A 62 5.17 28.20 -55.73
N ASN A 63 4.65 27.94 -54.52
CA ASN A 63 3.64 26.90 -54.30
C ASN A 63 4.08 25.50 -54.75
N ASN A 64 5.37 25.18 -54.54
CA ASN A 64 6.05 23.94 -54.95
C ASN A 64 6.28 23.78 -56.46
N GLU A 65 6.10 24.82 -57.26
CA GLU A 65 6.52 24.82 -58.67
C GLU A 65 8.05 24.84 -58.84
N LEU A 66 8.77 25.29 -57.80
CA LEU A 66 10.23 25.18 -57.70
C LEU A 66 10.61 24.05 -56.72
N PRO A 67 11.67 23.27 -57.02
CA PRO A 67 12.10 22.14 -56.19
C PRO A 67 12.64 22.57 -54.81
N LYS A 68 13.06 23.82 -54.69
CA LYS A 68 13.55 24.44 -53.45
C LYS A 68 13.10 25.90 -53.37
N ASN A 69 13.24 26.50 -52.19
CA ASN A 69 13.05 27.94 -52.06
C ASN A 69 14.13 28.66 -52.89
N CYS A 70 13.73 29.72 -53.58
CA CYS A 70 14.59 30.60 -54.36
C CYS A 70 14.36 32.06 -53.91
N VAL A 71 15.35 32.91 -54.14
CA VAL A 71 15.17 34.36 -54.07
C VAL A 71 14.41 34.80 -55.32
N ILE A 72 13.31 35.50 -55.11
CA ILE A 72 12.47 36.08 -56.15
C ILE A 72 12.56 37.59 -56.03
N VAL A 73 13.10 38.23 -57.06
CA VAL A 73 13.14 39.69 -57.17
C VAL A 73 12.38 40.08 -58.42
N CYS A 74 11.30 40.84 -58.23
CA CYS A 74 10.52 41.37 -59.34
C CYS A 74 10.56 42.89 -59.35
N LYS A 75 10.54 43.48 -60.53
CA LYS A 75 10.41 44.93 -60.74
C LYS A 75 9.30 45.20 -61.73
N ALA A 76 8.43 46.14 -61.39
CA ALA A 76 7.42 46.66 -62.28
C ALA A 76 7.39 48.20 -62.27
N GLY A 77 6.99 48.79 -63.39
CA GLY A 77 6.97 50.23 -63.58
C GLY A 77 6.23 50.67 -64.85
N HIS A 78 5.87 51.94 -64.91
CA HIS A 78 5.24 52.55 -66.09
C HIS A 78 6.24 52.62 -67.25
N MET A 79 5.80 52.29 -68.46
CA MET A 79 6.56 52.50 -69.68
C MET A 79 6.54 53.98 -70.10
N SER A 80 7.70 54.57 -70.34
CA SER A 80 7.90 55.94 -70.81
C SER A 80 7.62 56.15 -72.31
N LYS A 81 7.71 55.10 -73.14
CA LYS A 81 7.68 55.23 -74.62
C LYS A 81 6.36 54.88 -75.31
N MET A 82 5.37 54.29 -74.63
CA MET A 82 4.11 53.89 -75.26
C MET A 82 3.01 54.93 -75.05
N ALA A 83 2.21 55.18 -76.10
CA ALA A 83 1.16 56.21 -76.10
C ALA A 83 -0.08 55.85 -75.23
N SER A 84 -0.18 54.61 -74.76
CA SER A 84 -1.25 54.09 -73.91
C SER A 84 -0.69 53.69 -72.54
N PRO A 85 -1.43 53.80 -71.42
CA PRO A 85 -0.97 53.35 -70.10
C PRO A 85 -0.56 51.87 -70.16
N SER A 86 0.74 51.63 -70.08
CA SER A 86 1.37 50.32 -70.28
C SER A 86 2.45 50.17 -69.22
N TYR A 87 2.65 48.96 -68.70
CA TYR A 87 3.67 48.73 -67.68
C TYR A 87 4.53 47.53 -68.01
N TYR A 88 5.78 47.56 -67.58
CA TYR A 88 6.71 46.44 -67.73
C TYR A 88 6.79 45.65 -66.42
N PHE A 89 7.07 44.35 -66.53
CA PHE A 89 7.37 43.50 -65.39
C PHE A 89 8.59 42.65 -65.71
N HIS A 90 9.54 42.66 -64.78
CA HIS A 90 10.73 41.84 -64.82
C HIS A 90 10.79 40.99 -63.57
N ALA A 91 11.23 39.75 -63.73
CA ALA A 91 11.43 38.83 -62.62
C ALA A 91 12.71 38.03 -62.77
N VAL A 92 13.41 37.91 -61.66
CA VAL A 92 14.60 37.10 -61.46
C VAL A 92 14.28 36.06 -60.40
N ILE A 93 14.64 34.81 -60.68
CA ILE A 93 14.60 33.70 -59.73
C ILE A 93 16.03 33.20 -59.61
N GLU A 94 16.60 33.29 -58.41
CA GLU A 94 17.97 32.88 -58.12
C GLU A 94 17.96 31.81 -57.02
N GLU A 95 18.74 30.75 -57.21
CA GLU A 95 18.86 29.71 -56.20
C GLU A 95 19.52 30.26 -54.92
N LEU A 96 19.06 29.77 -53.77
CA LEU A 96 19.61 30.21 -52.49
C LEU A 96 21.06 29.75 -52.31
N ASN A 97 21.96 30.71 -52.10
CA ASN A 97 23.18 30.51 -51.34
C ASN A 97 22.93 30.99 -49.89
N ASP A 98 23.37 30.23 -48.88
CA ASP A 98 23.17 30.60 -47.48
C ASP A 98 23.85 31.94 -47.14
N ASP A 99 24.98 32.25 -47.77
CA ASP A 99 25.68 33.53 -47.60
C ASP A 99 24.99 34.71 -48.29
N PHE A 100 24.01 34.47 -49.17
CA PHE A 100 23.29 35.54 -49.86
C PHE A 100 22.64 36.52 -48.87
N PHE A 101 22.07 36.02 -47.77
CA PHE A 101 21.35 36.87 -46.82
C PHE A 101 22.27 37.75 -45.96
N LYS A 102 23.59 37.60 -46.09
CA LYS A 102 24.60 38.41 -45.40
C LYS A 102 24.83 39.72 -46.16
N GLU A 103 26.04 39.97 -46.64
CA GLU A 103 26.37 41.21 -47.36
C GLU A 103 25.88 41.21 -48.81
N ASP A 104 25.78 40.04 -49.44
CA ASP A 104 25.29 39.90 -50.82
C ASP A 104 23.81 40.29 -50.97
N PHE A 105 23.06 40.36 -49.88
CA PHE A 105 21.64 40.68 -49.87
C PHE A 105 21.37 42.04 -50.51
N PHE A 106 22.22 43.03 -50.24
CA PHE A 106 22.02 44.40 -50.70
C PHE A 106 22.14 44.56 -52.22
N ARG A 107 22.66 43.55 -52.91
CA ARG A 107 22.64 43.48 -54.37
C ARG A 107 21.24 43.68 -54.92
N ILE A 108 20.19 43.20 -54.23
CA ILE A 108 18.77 43.28 -54.68
C ILE A 108 18.31 44.68 -55.07
N PHE A 109 18.85 45.71 -54.41
CA PHE A 109 18.52 47.11 -54.69
C PHE A 109 19.22 47.66 -55.94
N ASN A 110 20.30 47.00 -56.34
CA ASN A 110 21.16 47.32 -57.47
C ASN A 110 20.93 46.37 -58.67
N TYR A 111 19.84 45.57 -58.68
CA TYR A 111 19.46 44.78 -59.86
C TYR A 111 19.06 45.76 -60.97
N HIS A 112 19.96 45.93 -61.94
CA HIS A 112 19.73 46.76 -63.11
C HIS A 112 18.85 46.00 -64.09
N PHE A 113 17.55 46.15 -63.88
CA PHE A 113 16.57 45.83 -64.89
C PHE A 113 16.74 46.77 -66.09
N VAL A 114 16.70 46.23 -67.30
CA VAL A 114 16.83 47.05 -68.52
C VAL A 114 15.71 48.06 -68.55
N LYS A 115 16.05 49.30 -68.90
CA LYS A 115 15.07 50.37 -68.99
C LYS A 115 14.00 49.99 -70.02
N ASP A 116 12.80 50.51 -69.81
CA ASP A 116 11.70 50.36 -70.75
C ASP A 116 12.08 50.81 -72.19
N SER A 117 12.97 51.82 -72.27
CA SER A 117 13.55 52.36 -73.48
C SER A 117 14.39 51.38 -74.30
N ASP A 118 14.93 50.35 -73.66
CA ASP A 118 15.87 49.36 -74.19
C ASP A 118 15.28 47.94 -74.23
N ILE A 119 13.96 47.79 -74.04
CA ILE A 119 13.29 46.48 -73.95
C ILE A 119 13.51 45.59 -75.18
N ASN A 120 13.64 46.19 -76.36
CA ASN A 120 13.88 45.45 -77.61
C ASN A 120 15.24 44.73 -77.62
N VAL A 121 16.20 45.12 -76.77
CA VAL A 121 17.52 44.46 -76.65
C VAL A 121 17.40 42.99 -76.24
N PHE A 122 16.29 42.59 -75.60
CA PHE A 122 16.03 41.21 -75.21
C PHE A 122 15.30 40.36 -76.24
N ASN A 123 14.68 40.95 -77.26
CA ASN A 123 14.09 40.17 -78.36
C ASN A 123 15.20 39.47 -79.18
N ASP A 124 16.39 40.06 -79.20
CA ASP A 124 17.51 39.63 -80.04
C ASP A 124 18.63 38.91 -79.26
N ARG A 125 18.53 38.79 -77.92
CA ARG A 125 19.58 38.19 -77.05
C ARG A 125 18.98 37.19 -76.06
N ASN A 126 19.78 36.18 -75.69
CA ASN A 126 19.38 35.23 -74.64
C ASN A 126 19.30 35.96 -73.28
N ILE A 127 18.11 35.98 -72.67
CA ILE A 127 17.86 36.61 -71.36
C ILE A 127 18.71 36.02 -70.23
N ASP A 128 19.20 34.79 -70.37
CA ASP A 128 20.08 34.13 -69.40
C ASP A 128 21.52 34.72 -69.38
N GLN A 129 21.89 35.57 -70.34
CA GLN A 129 23.21 36.20 -70.41
C GLN A 129 23.29 37.55 -69.69
N PHE A 130 22.17 38.05 -69.15
CA PHE A 130 22.14 39.31 -68.42
C PHE A 130 22.48 39.06 -66.95
N VAL A 131 23.69 39.49 -66.56
CA VAL A 131 24.24 39.29 -65.22
C VAL A 131 24.10 40.56 -64.39
N PHE A 132 23.80 40.39 -63.10
CA PHE A 132 23.63 41.48 -62.14
C PHE A 132 24.89 42.33 -61.95
N SER A 133 24.69 43.57 -61.52
CA SER A 133 25.77 44.32 -60.88
C SER A 133 26.27 43.54 -59.66
N LYS A 134 27.58 43.54 -59.44
CA LYS A 134 28.22 42.99 -58.23
C LYS A 134 28.34 44.04 -57.12
N ASP A 135 27.62 45.15 -57.24
CA ASP A 135 27.65 46.22 -56.25
C ASP A 135 26.77 45.85 -55.04
N ASN A 136 27.44 45.60 -53.92
CA ASN A 136 26.82 45.28 -52.63
C ASN A 136 26.75 46.52 -51.72
N SER A 137 27.16 47.70 -52.20
CA SER A 137 27.20 48.89 -51.36
C SER A 137 25.79 49.40 -51.07
N HIS A 138 25.57 49.73 -49.80
CA HIS A 138 24.40 50.42 -49.32
C HIS A 138 24.78 51.43 -48.25
N GLN A 139 23.94 52.44 -48.09
CA GLN A 139 24.09 53.43 -47.03
C GLN A 139 22.89 53.32 -46.08
N VAL A 140 23.16 53.42 -44.78
CA VAL A 140 22.12 53.59 -43.76
C VAL A 140 21.68 55.05 -43.77
N CYS A 141 20.45 55.29 -44.20
CA CYS A 141 19.89 56.63 -44.45
C CYS A 141 18.69 56.98 -43.56
N LEU A 142 18.35 56.10 -42.60
CA LEU A 142 17.34 56.32 -41.58
C LEU A 142 18.00 56.68 -40.25
N SER A 143 17.37 57.56 -39.46
CA SER A 143 17.80 57.83 -38.08
C SER A 143 17.55 56.62 -37.17
N ASP A 144 18.23 56.56 -36.03
CA ASP A 144 17.99 55.55 -35.00
C ASP A 144 16.51 55.50 -34.59
N GLU A 145 15.89 56.67 -34.40
CA GLU A 145 14.48 56.78 -34.06
C GLU A 145 13.56 56.18 -35.13
N GLN A 146 13.85 56.44 -36.41
CA GLN A 146 13.13 55.84 -37.54
C GLN A 146 13.29 54.31 -37.56
N LEU A 147 14.51 53.81 -37.39
CA LEU A 147 14.82 52.38 -37.41
C LEU A 147 14.17 51.64 -36.23
N ILE A 148 14.25 52.19 -35.02
CA ILE A 148 13.64 51.61 -33.81
C ILE A 148 12.12 51.52 -34.00
N THR A 149 11.49 52.58 -34.51
CA THR A 149 10.05 52.63 -34.79
C THR A 149 9.65 51.53 -35.79
N ILE A 150 10.36 51.43 -36.91
CA ILE A 150 10.05 50.45 -37.96
C ILE A 150 10.24 49.02 -37.47
N LEU A 151 11.40 48.70 -36.88
CA LEU A 151 11.72 47.34 -36.47
C LEU A 151 10.81 46.86 -35.34
N SER A 152 10.52 47.72 -34.36
CA SER A 152 9.65 47.37 -33.23
C SER A 152 8.20 47.15 -33.68
N LEU A 153 7.66 48.01 -34.55
CA LEU A 153 6.33 47.81 -35.12
C LEU A 153 6.29 46.59 -36.05
N PHE A 154 7.34 46.34 -36.83
CA PHE A 154 7.44 45.12 -37.64
C PHE A 154 7.33 43.85 -36.81
N MET A 155 8.10 43.76 -35.73
CA MET A 155 8.05 42.59 -34.86
C MET A 155 6.68 42.43 -34.18
N TYR A 156 6.04 43.53 -33.80
CA TYR A 156 4.69 43.53 -33.26
C TYR A 156 3.63 43.14 -34.30
N ASN A 157 3.74 43.64 -35.52
CA ASN A 157 2.81 43.35 -36.61
C ASN A 157 2.91 41.89 -37.07
N GLU A 158 4.10 41.30 -37.11
CA GLU A 158 4.29 39.90 -37.46
C GLU A 158 3.56 38.96 -36.50
N LYS A 159 3.63 39.22 -35.19
CA LYS A 159 2.86 38.50 -34.16
C LYS A 159 1.35 38.54 -34.46
N ASN A 160 0.86 39.63 -35.03
CA ASN A 160 -0.55 39.88 -35.34
C ASN A 160 -0.92 39.54 -36.80
N ASN A 161 -0.02 38.94 -37.59
CA ASN A 161 -0.19 38.66 -39.02
C ASN A 161 -0.52 39.90 -39.88
N HIS A 162 -0.01 41.07 -39.48
CA HIS A 162 -0.14 42.32 -40.23
C HIS A 162 1.16 42.68 -40.97
N LYS A 163 1.02 43.45 -42.05
CA LYS A 163 2.17 44.03 -42.76
C LYS A 163 2.57 45.35 -42.12
N THR A 164 3.85 45.70 -42.22
CA THR A 164 4.38 47.00 -41.82
C THR A 164 4.28 47.96 -42.99
N LYS A 165 3.28 48.85 -42.94
CA LYS A 165 3.02 49.90 -43.93
C LYS A 165 3.87 51.13 -43.60
N ILE A 166 4.66 51.63 -44.55
CA ILE A 166 5.57 52.76 -44.38
C ILE A 166 5.28 53.82 -45.45
N ILE A 167 5.04 55.05 -45.03
CA ILE A 167 4.95 56.20 -45.92
C ILE A 167 6.34 56.77 -46.13
N VAL A 168 6.76 56.88 -47.39
CA VAL A 168 8.06 57.43 -47.76
C VAL A 168 8.06 58.95 -47.58
N ASP A 169 9.11 59.48 -46.93
CA ASP A 169 9.33 60.89 -46.62
C ASP A 169 9.91 61.70 -47.80
N ALA A 170 9.76 61.20 -49.02
CA ALA A 170 10.15 61.87 -50.26
C ALA A 170 9.00 61.84 -51.26
N ARG A 171 8.89 62.92 -52.05
CA ARG A 171 7.86 63.10 -53.09
C ARG A 171 8.49 63.23 -54.47
N GLY A 172 7.72 62.91 -55.50
CA GLY A 172 8.13 63.07 -56.89
C GLY A 172 9.35 62.23 -57.23
N ASP A 173 10.25 62.79 -58.06
CA ASP A 173 11.38 62.09 -58.66
C ASP A 173 12.32 61.40 -57.64
N GLN A 174 12.34 61.86 -56.38
CA GLN A 174 13.18 61.29 -55.34
C GLN A 174 12.63 59.99 -54.73
N TYR A 175 11.37 59.64 -55.00
CA TYR A 175 10.69 58.51 -54.37
C TYR A 175 11.46 57.20 -54.55
N ASN A 176 11.84 56.85 -55.78
CA ASN A 176 12.50 55.58 -56.09
C ASN A 176 13.84 55.41 -55.38
N ARG A 177 14.63 56.49 -55.29
CA ARG A 177 15.89 56.47 -54.55
C ARG A 177 15.61 56.29 -53.06
N ARG A 178 14.70 57.10 -52.51
CA ARG A 178 14.41 57.10 -51.07
C ARG A 178 13.80 55.79 -50.58
N SER A 179 12.89 55.17 -51.34
CA SER A 179 12.27 53.89 -50.97
C SER A 179 13.30 52.76 -50.87
N ARG A 180 14.29 52.72 -51.77
CA ARG A 180 15.41 51.76 -51.71
C ARG A 180 16.33 52.03 -50.53
N GLU A 181 16.68 53.30 -50.26
CA GLU A 181 17.48 53.68 -49.10
C GLU A 181 16.83 53.27 -47.77
N ILE A 182 15.51 53.46 -47.64
CA ILE A 182 14.71 53.04 -46.47
C ILE A 182 14.81 51.52 -46.28
N LEU A 183 14.53 50.75 -47.34
CA LEU A 183 14.57 49.29 -47.28
C LEU A 183 15.97 48.75 -46.99
N ALA A 184 17.01 49.29 -47.64
CA ALA A 184 18.39 48.91 -47.35
C ALA A 184 18.76 49.19 -45.88
N SER A 185 18.33 50.33 -45.34
CA SER A 185 18.52 50.67 -43.92
C SER A 185 17.82 49.68 -43.00
N ILE A 186 16.55 49.31 -43.27
CA ILE A 186 15.81 48.32 -42.46
C ILE A 186 16.53 46.97 -42.45
N TYR A 187 16.91 46.47 -43.63
CA TYR A 187 17.50 45.13 -43.76
C TYR A 187 18.93 45.07 -43.21
N HIS A 188 19.67 46.19 -43.18
CA HIS A 188 20.96 46.28 -42.48
C HIS A 188 20.85 45.89 -41.00
N PHE A 189 19.77 46.26 -40.33
CA PHE A 189 19.52 45.93 -38.92
C PHE A 189 18.65 44.69 -38.70
N LEU A 190 18.21 44.00 -39.76
CA LEU A 190 17.41 42.80 -39.67
C LEU A 190 18.32 41.54 -39.67
N PRO A 191 18.19 40.60 -38.71
CA PRO A 191 18.98 39.37 -38.69
C PRO A 191 18.83 38.53 -39.95
N TYR A 192 19.90 37.83 -40.38
CA TYR A 192 19.98 37.13 -41.67
C TYR A 192 18.81 36.17 -41.93
N GLU A 193 18.45 35.33 -40.96
CA GLU A 193 17.32 34.40 -41.09
C GLU A 193 15.95 35.10 -41.16
N LEU A 194 15.83 36.31 -40.62
CA LEU A 194 14.62 37.11 -40.77
C LEU A 194 14.55 37.73 -42.17
N ARG A 195 15.69 38.13 -42.77
CA ARG A 195 15.74 38.57 -44.19
C ARG A 195 15.29 37.48 -45.14
N ARG A 196 15.60 36.22 -44.84
CA ARG A 196 15.15 35.04 -45.58
C ARG A 196 13.63 34.84 -45.48
N ARG A 197 13.00 35.23 -44.38
CA ARG A 197 11.58 34.95 -44.12
C ARG A 197 10.65 36.06 -44.55
N TYR A 198 11.09 37.31 -44.41
CA TYR A 198 10.25 38.48 -44.55
C TYR A 198 10.70 39.27 -45.76
N GLY A 199 9.80 39.41 -46.73
CA GLY A 199 10.01 40.15 -47.97
C GLY A 199 9.55 41.61 -47.89
N PHE A 200 9.72 42.34 -48.98
CA PHE A 200 9.24 43.71 -49.11
C PHE A 200 8.60 44.00 -50.47
N LEU A 201 7.88 45.13 -50.53
CA LEU A 201 7.39 45.78 -51.73
C LEU A 201 7.68 47.29 -51.63
N SER A 202 8.48 47.84 -52.55
CA SER A 202 8.98 49.22 -52.47
C SER A 202 7.96 50.28 -52.88
N TYR A 203 6.83 49.88 -53.46
CA TYR A 203 5.72 50.75 -53.84
C TYR A 203 4.43 49.93 -54.02
N ALA A 204 3.32 50.40 -53.45
CA ALA A 204 2.01 49.76 -53.52
C ALA A 204 0.87 50.78 -53.40
N LYS A 205 -0.37 50.38 -53.76
CA LYS A 205 -1.61 50.98 -53.23
C LYS A 205 -2.37 49.98 -52.36
N GLU A 206 -3.25 50.48 -51.51
CA GLU A 206 -3.84 49.68 -50.43
C GLU A 206 -4.71 48.50 -50.89
N ASN A 207 -5.47 48.68 -51.97
CA ASN A 207 -6.48 47.70 -52.39
C ASN A 207 -5.89 46.44 -53.05
N GLU A 208 -4.56 46.35 -53.17
CA GLU A 208 -3.90 45.20 -53.76
C GLU A 208 -3.44 44.19 -52.69
N ALA A 209 -4.05 43.00 -52.72
CA ALA A 209 -3.65 41.90 -51.84
C ALA A 209 -2.22 41.40 -52.17
N GLY A 210 -1.17 42.04 -51.65
CA GLY A 210 0.21 41.58 -51.88
C GLY A 210 0.47 40.18 -51.30
N SER A 211 1.44 39.45 -51.85
CA SER A 211 1.87 38.13 -51.36
C SER A 211 2.01 38.09 -49.83
N GLY A 212 1.58 36.98 -49.21
CA GLY A 212 1.73 36.76 -47.75
C GLY A 212 3.19 36.63 -47.30
N LYS A 213 4.15 36.58 -48.23
CA LYS A 213 5.60 36.61 -47.96
C LYS A 213 6.16 38.01 -47.82
N VAL A 214 5.40 39.05 -48.18
CA VAL A 214 5.80 40.45 -48.06
C VAL A 214 5.37 41.00 -46.71
N SER A 215 6.34 41.49 -45.94
CA SER A 215 6.12 42.06 -44.61
C SER A 215 6.26 43.57 -44.58
N PHE A 216 7.16 44.15 -45.38
CA PHE A 216 7.31 45.60 -45.50
C PHE A 216 6.65 46.09 -46.78
N VAL A 217 5.79 47.11 -46.68
CA VAL A 217 5.13 47.70 -47.84
C VAL A 217 5.28 49.21 -47.77
N LEU A 218 5.88 49.80 -48.80
CA LEU A 218 6.10 51.23 -48.89
C LEU A 218 5.04 51.89 -49.76
N TYR A 219 4.63 53.09 -49.37
CA TYR A 219 3.64 53.91 -50.05
C TYR A 219 4.18 55.32 -50.28
N ALA A 220 3.77 55.94 -51.38
CA ALA A 220 4.05 57.34 -51.61
C ALA A 220 3.14 58.23 -50.76
N ALA A 221 3.64 59.41 -50.36
CA ALA A 221 2.92 60.31 -49.45
C ALA A 221 1.58 60.82 -50.02
N ASP A 222 1.41 60.82 -51.33
CA ASP A 222 0.17 61.15 -52.02
C ASP A 222 -0.89 60.03 -51.95
N GLU A 223 -0.49 58.80 -51.62
CA GLU A 223 -1.37 57.63 -51.52
C GLU A 223 -1.96 57.44 -50.10
N ILE A 224 -1.59 58.29 -49.12
CA ILE A 224 -2.02 58.21 -47.70
C ILE A 224 -3.55 58.14 -47.54
N LYS A 225 -4.32 58.82 -48.40
CA LYS A 225 -5.80 58.85 -48.32
C LYS A 225 -6.45 57.49 -48.57
N THR A 226 -5.71 56.54 -49.13
CA THR A 226 -6.16 55.17 -49.41
C THR A 226 -5.80 54.17 -48.30
N ILE A 227 -5.02 54.65 -47.33
CA ILE A 227 -4.48 54.17 -46.06
C ILE A 227 -5.41 53.68 -44.93
N ASN A 228 -6.12 52.55 -44.97
CA ASN A 228 -6.77 51.99 -43.78
C ASN A 228 -5.71 51.32 -42.87
N ASP A 229 -5.94 51.34 -41.55
CA ASP A 229 -5.05 50.84 -40.50
C ASP A 229 -3.86 51.75 -40.11
N THR A 230 -3.09 51.28 -39.13
CA THR A 230 -1.91 51.97 -38.58
C THR A 230 -0.73 51.86 -39.55
N TYR A 231 -0.15 52.99 -39.95
CA TYR A 231 1.05 53.10 -40.77
C TYR A 231 2.14 53.91 -40.07
N ILE A 232 3.38 53.80 -40.55
CA ILE A 232 4.50 54.65 -40.13
C ILE A 232 4.63 55.80 -41.10
N ASP A 233 4.44 57.04 -40.63
CA ASP A 233 4.80 58.24 -41.37
C ASP A 233 6.24 58.63 -41.04
N LEU A 234 7.16 58.47 -42.00
CA LEU A 234 8.57 58.81 -41.78
C LEU A 234 8.82 60.31 -41.57
N HIS A 235 7.89 61.19 -41.96
CA HIS A 235 7.97 62.63 -41.64
C HIS A 235 7.58 62.94 -40.20
N ASN A 236 6.71 62.13 -39.59
CA ASN A 236 6.11 62.40 -38.29
C ASN A 236 6.21 61.16 -37.40
N ILE A 237 7.44 60.82 -37.00
CA ILE A 237 7.67 59.74 -36.05
C ILE A 237 7.53 60.26 -34.62
N ASP A 238 6.77 59.49 -33.84
CA ASP A 238 6.60 59.71 -32.41
C ASP A 238 6.82 58.37 -31.70
N LEU A 239 8.04 58.17 -31.20
CA LEU A 239 8.42 56.97 -30.45
C LEU A 239 7.61 56.81 -29.16
N ASP A 240 7.20 57.90 -28.51
CA ASP A 240 6.47 57.84 -27.24
C ASP A 240 5.03 57.36 -27.47
N SER A 241 4.39 57.86 -28.53
CA SER A 241 3.08 57.38 -28.99
C SER A 241 3.13 55.91 -29.43
N LEU A 242 4.21 55.48 -30.09
CA LEU A 242 4.40 54.07 -30.43
C LEU A 242 4.63 53.20 -29.19
N ALA A 243 5.47 53.64 -28.26
CA ALA A 243 5.79 52.93 -27.02
C ALA A 243 4.56 52.69 -26.13
N ALA A 244 3.53 53.54 -26.24
CA ALA A 244 2.25 53.34 -25.58
C ALA A 244 1.39 52.22 -26.21
N LYS A 245 1.67 51.82 -27.45
CA LYS A 245 0.84 50.88 -28.24
C LYS A 245 1.48 49.50 -28.45
N ILE A 246 2.80 49.36 -28.30
CA ILE A 246 3.52 48.10 -28.54
C ILE A 246 4.12 47.52 -27.26
N ASP A 247 4.26 46.19 -27.21
CA ASP A 247 4.91 45.52 -26.08
C ASP A 247 6.38 46.00 -25.95
N LYS A 248 6.79 46.40 -24.74
CA LYS A 248 8.14 46.94 -24.44
C LYS A 248 9.29 46.04 -24.91
N GLN A 249 9.08 44.72 -24.94
CA GLN A 249 10.09 43.76 -25.40
C GLN A 249 10.52 43.99 -26.86
N TYR A 250 9.60 44.36 -27.75
CA TYR A 250 9.90 44.63 -29.16
C TYR A 250 10.68 45.93 -29.32
N LEU A 251 10.29 46.95 -28.56
CA LEU A 251 10.99 48.24 -28.52
C LEU A 251 12.42 48.08 -28.01
N ASN A 252 12.60 47.36 -26.90
CA ASN A 252 13.91 47.12 -26.30
C ASN A 252 14.82 46.32 -27.24
N TYR A 253 14.29 45.31 -27.93
CA TYR A 253 15.10 44.55 -28.87
C TYR A 253 15.46 45.36 -30.12
N ALA A 254 14.54 46.19 -30.64
CA ALA A 254 14.86 47.12 -31.72
C ALA A 254 15.96 48.12 -31.32
N ARG A 255 15.86 48.70 -30.12
CA ARG A 255 16.92 49.58 -29.55
C ARG A 255 18.25 48.87 -29.44
N TYR A 256 18.26 47.62 -28.97
CA TYR A 256 19.48 46.82 -28.89
C TYR A 256 20.15 46.63 -30.25
N LEU A 257 19.36 46.26 -31.28
CA LEU A 257 19.90 46.07 -32.62
C LEU A 257 20.45 47.37 -33.25
N VAL A 258 19.76 48.49 -33.03
CA VAL A 258 20.05 49.77 -33.69
C VAL A 258 21.15 50.55 -32.97
N SER A 259 21.00 50.76 -31.66
CA SER A 259 21.77 51.75 -30.91
C SER A 259 22.76 51.14 -29.91
N GLU A 260 22.56 49.90 -29.44
CA GLU A 260 23.46 49.28 -28.44
C GLU A 260 24.58 48.44 -29.06
N LEU A 261 24.37 47.92 -30.28
CA LEU A 261 25.36 47.13 -31.01
C LEU A 261 26.05 47.94 -32.11
N ASP A 262 27.38 47.99 -32.06
CA ASP A 262 28.20 48.36 -33.21
C ASP A 262 28.08 47.32 -34.34
N ASP A 263 28.52 47.66 -35.56
CA ASP A 263 28.36 46.79 -36.74
C ASP A 263 29.02 45.42 -36.56
N THR A 264 30.18 45.36 -35.88
CA THR A 264 30.91 44.10 -35.67
C THR A 264 30.15 43.19 -34.71
N LYS A 265 29.70 43.72 -33.58
CA LYS A 265 28.89 42.97 -32.61
C LYS A 265 27.53 42.59 -33.18
N ARG A 266 26.93 43.43 -34.02
CA ARG A 266 25.65 43.13 -34.69
C ARG A 266 25.78 41.95 -35.65
N LYS A 267 26.83 41.92 -36.47
CA LYS A 267 27.14 40.77 -37.33
C LYS A 267 27.36 39.50 -36.52
N ALA A 268 28.15 39.56 -35.45
CA ALA A 268 28.33 38.42 -34.55
C ALA A 268 27.02 37.95 -33.91
N HIS A 269 26.15 38.88 -33.51
CA HIS A 269 24.80 38.57 -33.01
C HIS A 269 23.94 37.87 -34.07
N PHE A 270 23.98 38.34 -35.32
CA PHE A 270 23.25 37.72 -36.43
C PHE A 270 23.77 36.31 -36.75
N GLU A 271 25.08 36.09 -36.74
CA GLU A 271 25.67 34.75 -36.92
C GLU A 271 25.20 33.79 -35.82
N LYS A 272 25.20 34.22 -34.55
CA LYS A 272 24.65 33.42 -33.44
C LYS A 272 23.17 33.10 -33.65
N LEU A 273 22.37 34.09 -34.08
CA LEU A 273 20.96 33.86 -34.38
C LEU A 273 20.73 32.89 -35.55
N SER A 274 21.62 32.83 -36.53
CA SER A 274 21.56 31.84 -37.61
C SER A 274 21.78 30.42 -37.09
N THR A 275 22.64 30.22 -36.09
CA THR A 275 22.85 28.89 -35.47
C THR A 275 21.63 28.36 -34.72
N ILE A 276 20.76 29.24 -34.20
CA ILE A 276 19.54 28.81 -33.50
C ILE A 276 18.36 28.51 -34.43
N SER A 277 18.52 28.70 -35.74
CA SER A 277 17.45 28.50 -36.72
C SER A 277 17.15 27.01 -36.93
N LYS A 278 15.87 26.63 -36.98
CA LYS A 278 15.44 25.26 -37.29
C LYS A 278 14.98 25.19 -38.75
N ASN A 279 15.57 24.31 -39.56
CA ASN A 279 15.26 24.17 -41.00
C ASN A 279 15.39 25.51 -41.77
N GLY A 280 16.38 26.33 -41.41
CA GLY A 280 16.61 27.65 -42.02
C GLY A 280 15.49 28.66 -41.71
N ARG A 281 14.80 28.51 -40.58
CA ARG A 281 13.75 29.42 -40.12
C ARG A 281 14.00 29.82 -38.67
N LEU A 282 13.95 31.13 -38.44
CA LEU A 282 14.01 31.76 -37.13
C LEU A 282 12.71 32.50 -36.84
N LYS A 283 12.18 32.34 -35.62
CA LYS A 283 11.01 33.11 -35.15
C LYS A 283 11.46 34.34 -34.37
N ILE A 284 10.71 35.43 -34.50
CA ILE A 284 10.96 36.66 -33.74
C ILE A 284 10.92 36.41 -32.23
N SER A 285 10.03 35.52 -31.76
CA SER A 285 9.97 35.12 -30.35
C SER A 285 11.26 34.43 -29.85
N GLU A 286 11.96 33.70 -30.71
CA GLU A 286 13.23 33.05 -30.39
C GLU A 286 14.34 34.09 -30.27
N CYS A 287 14.38 35.08 -31.18
CA CYS A 287 15.27 36.24 -31.09
C CYS A 287 15.08 37.00 -29.76
N LEU A 288 13.83 37.25 -29.39
CA LEU A 288 13.50 37.96 -28.15
C LEU A 288 13.87 37.16 -26.91
N THR A 289 13.59 35.86 -26.91
CA THR A 289 13.93 34.98 -25.78
C THR A 289 15.45 34.94 -25.58
N TYR A 290 16.19 34.77 -26.68
CA TYR A 290 17.65 34.84 -26.67
C TYR A 290 18.12 36.18 -26.13
N TYR A 291 17.69 37.31 -26.72
CA TYR A 291 18.09 38.65 -26.27
C TYR A 291 17.82 38.92 -24.79
N THR A 292 16.59 38.65 -24.34
CA THR A 292 16.12 38.96 -22.98
C THR A 292 16.96 38.24 -21.93
N ASN A 293 17.34 36.98 -22.22
CA ASN A 293 18.06 36.16 -21.28
C ASN A 293 19.58 36.26 -21.46
N LEU A 294 20.09 36.49 -22.67
CA LEU A 294 21.51 36.45 -23.00
C LEU A 294 22.35 37.35 -22.11
N ASN A 295 22.07 38.66 -22.11
CA ASN A 295 22.86 39.62 -21.33
C ASN A 295 22.73 39.36 -19.83
N LYS A 296 21.52 39.01 -19.39
CA LYS A 296 21.25 38.70 -17.99
C LYS A 296 22.03 37.47 -17.53
N TRP A 297 22.07 36.42 -18.34
CA TRP A 297 22.70 35.16 -17.97
C TRP A 297 24.21 35.20 -18.14
N LEU A 298 24.72 35.82 -19.20
CA LEU A 298 26.17 36.02 -19.41
C LEU A 298 26.80 36.85 -18.28
N ASN A 299 26.13 37.89 -17.80
CA ASN A 299 26.67 38.78 -16.77
C ASN A 299 26.19 38.44 -15.34
N GLY A 300 25.18 37.59 -15.20
CA GLY A 300 24.65 37.18 -13.91
C GLY A 300 25.50 36.10 -13.24
N THR A 301 25.27 35.96 -11.94
CA THR A 301 25.90 34.94 -11.09
C THR A 301 24.91 33.81 -10.82
N GLN A 302 25.43 32.62 -10.52
CA GLN A 302 24.61 31.43 -10.26
C GLN A 302 23.62 31.66 -9.10
N GLU A 303 24.02 32.34 -8.04
CA GLU A 303 23.20 32.62 -6.85
C GLU A 303 21.88 33.32 -7.20
N LYS A 304 21.92 34.22 -8.17
CA LYS A 304 20.76 35.02 -8.58
C LYS A 304 19.90 34.32 -9.62
N LEU A 305 20.50 33.45 -10.44
CA LEU A 305 19.87 32.92 -11.65
C LEU A 305 19.50 31.45 -11.58
N LEU A 306 20.06 30.69 -10.64
CA LEU A 306 19.78 29.25 -10.52
C LEU A 306 18.28 28.91 -10.44
N PRO A 307 17.42 29.64 -9.68
CA PRO A 307 15.98 29.36 -9.69
C PRO A 307 15.31 29.56 -11.06
N GLU A 308 15.79 30.53 -11.83
CA GLU A 308 15.30 30.83 -13.17
C GLU A 308 15.79 29.81 -14.18
N TRP A 309 17.07 29.42 -14.11
CA TRP A 309 17.64 28.37 -14.94
C TRP A 309 16.92 27.04 -14.72
N VAL A 310 16.68 26.63 -13.47
CA VAL A 310 15.91 25.44 -13.13
C VAL A 310 14.53 25.46 -13.79
N ASN A 311 13.82 26.59 -13.72
CA ASN A 311 12.50 26.72 -14.35
C ASN A 311 12.58 26.73 -15.88
N TYR A 312 13.60 27.36 -16.46
CA TYR A 312 13.79 27.37 -17.91
C TYR A 312 14.03 25.96 -18.46
N VAL A 313 14.90 25.19 -17.80
CA VAL A 313 15.21 23.80 -18.18
C VAL A 313 13.95 22.95 -18.13
N GLU A 314 13.21 23.01 -17.01
CA GLU A 314 11.96 22.26 -16.86
C GLU A 314 10.92 22.61 -17.94
N GLN A 315 10.76 23.90 -18.28
CA GLN A 315 9.75 24.35 -19.24
C GLN A 315 10.13 24.10 -20.70
N ASN A 316 11.40 23.93 -21.03
CA ASN A 316 11.86 23.88 -22.43
C ASN A 316 12.57 22.58 -22.82
N SER A 317 12.86 21.70 -21.86
CA SER A 317 13.56 20.43 -22.08
C SER A 317 12.88 19.51 -23.09
N PHE A 318 11.55 19.54 -23.21
CA PHE A 318 10.82 18.73 -24.19
C PHE A 318 11.01 19.19 -25.64
N ARG A 319 11.47 20.44 -25.86
CA ARG A 319 11.62 21.04 -27.20
C ARG A 319 13.00 20.81 -27.82
N LYS A 320 14.00 20.39 -27.03
CA LYS A 320 15.43 20.15 -27.36
C LYS A 320 15.86 20.78 -28.68
N GLY A 321 15.77 22.11 -28.75
CA GLY A 321 16.04 22.87 -29.98
C GLY A 321 17.38 23.59 -29.90
N PRO A 322 17.89 24.12 -31.02
CA PRO A 322 19.14 24.87 -31.02
C PRO A 322 19.18 26.03 -30.03
N LEU A 323 18.07 26.76 -29.85
CA LEU A 323 17.97 27.80 -28.82
C LEU A 323 18.11 27.22 -27.40
N PHE A 324 17.50 26.06 -27.13
CA PHE A 324 17.61 25.42 -25.82
C PHE A 324 19.05 24.97 -25.56
N GLU A 325 19.70 24.33 -26.54
CA GLU A 325 21.09 23.87 -26.45
C GLU A 325 22.05 25.03 -26.17
N MET A 326 21.95 26.12 -26.94
CA MET A 326 22.76 27.32 -26.70
C MET A 326 22.54 27.93 -25.30
N MET A 327 21.30 27.92 -24.82
CA MET A 327 20.97 28.46 -23.50
C MET A 327 21.46 27.53 -22.38
N ILE A 328 21.46 26.21 -22.60
CA ILE A 328 22.07 25.22 -21.71
C ILE A 328 23.58 25.39 -21.65
N GLU A 329 24.28 25.65 -22.75
CA GLU A 329 25.72 25.92 -22.76
C GLU A 329 26.08 27.11 -21.86
N ILE A 330 25.32 28.21 -21.94
CA ILE A 330 25.51 29.38 -21.06
C ILE A 330 25.35 29.01 -19.58
N ILE A 331 24.37 28.15 -19.25
CA ILE A 331 24.14 27.69 -17.88
C ILE A 331 25.29 26.77 -17.45
N ASN A 332 25.69 25.84 -18.31
CA ASN A 332 26.74 24.84 -18.06
C ASN A 332 28.06 25.51 -17.67
N ASP A 333 28.45 26.58 -18.37
CA ASP A 333 29.69 27.33 -18.12
C ASP A 333 29.69 28.08 -16.78
N LYS A 334 28.53 28.23 -16.15
CA LYS A 334 28.33 29.07 -14.95
C LYS A 334 27.91 28.31 -13.71
N VAL A 335 27.34 27.13 -13.87
CA VAL A 335 26.79 26.36 -12.77
C VAL A 335 27.89 25.55 -12.09
N ASP A 336 28.20 25.91 -10.86
CA ASP A 336 29.12 25.20 -9.98
C ASP A 336 28.39 24.12 -9.19
N ASN A 337 29.04 22.95 -9.06
CA ASN A 337 28.46 21.78 -8.40
C ASN A 337 28.34 21.94 -6.88
N ASP A 338 29.30 22.60 -6.23
CA ASP A 338 29.28 22.79 -4.78
C ASP A 338 28.15 23.76 -4.39
N TYR A 339 28.03 24.87 -5.12
CA TYR A 339 26.94 25.82 -4.91
C TYR A 339 25.57 25.19 -5.20
N TYR A 340 25.46 24.42 -6.30
CA TYR A 340 24.22 23.70 -6.63
C TYR A 340 23.78 22.79 -5.48
N ASN A 341 24.70 22.01 -4.91
CA ASN A 341 24.41 21.11 -3.80
C ASN A 341 23.99 21.86 -2.53
N GLN A 342 24.64 22.99 -2.21
CA GLN A 342 24.20 23.84 -1.10
C GLN A 342 22.78 24.38 -1.33
N TYR A 343 22.48 24.84 -2.54
CA TYR A 343 21.16 25.33 -2.91
C TYR A 343 20.09 24.22 -2.84
N LEU A 344 20.39 23.02 -3.33
CA LEU A 344 19.48 21.86 -3.25
C LEU A 344 19.16 21.54 -1.78
N ILE A 345 20.17 21.32 -0.94
CA ILE A 345 19.96 20.89 0.45
C ILE A 345 19.33 22.01 1.28
N ASN A 346 19.95 23.20 1.34
CA ASN A 346 19.56 24.22 2.31
C ASN A 346 18.34 25.03 1.85
N ASN A 347 18.31 25.40 0.57
CA ASN A 347 17.33 26.35 0.05
C ASN A 347 16.09 25.69 -0.56
N ASN A 348 16.11 24.37 -0.73
CA ASN A 348 14.95 23.62 -1.20
C ASN A 348 14.56 22.56 -0.18
N LEU A 349 15.38 21.52 -0.01
CA LEU A 349 14.98 20.37 0.80
C LEU A 349 14.75 20.71 2.28
N GLU A 350 15.66 21.45 2.92
CA GLU A 350 15.51 21.86 4.32
C GLU A 350 14.50 23.01 4.48
N LEU A 351 14.53 24.01 3.60
CA LEU A 351 13.63 25.17 3.67
C LEU A 351 12.15 24.77 3.55
N TYR A 352 11.83 23.85 2.63
CA TYR A 352 10.47 23.35 2.43
C TYR A 352 10.09 22.20 3.36
N GLN A 353 11.00 21.76 4.25
CA GLN A 353 10.82 20.58 5.11
C GLN A 353 10.37 19.36 4.31
N ASP A 354 10.99 19.17 3.14
CA ASP A 354 10.58 18.12 2.22
C ASP A 354 10.89 16.73 2.80
N ASN A 355 10.06 15.77 2.40
CA ASN A 355 10.33 14.34 2.57
C ASN A 355 10.51 13.75 1.17
N LEU A 356 11.45 12.82 1.01
CA LEU A 356 11.75 12.18 -0.27
C LEU A 356 10.52 11.51 -0.90
N THR A 357 9.58 11.01 -0.07
CA THR A 357 8.32 10.40 -0.52
C THR A 357 7.23 11.42 -0.89
N SER A 358 7.45 12.71 -0.58
CA SER A 358 6.50 13.80 -0.82
C SER A 358 7.23 15.11 -1.12
N LEU A 359 8.13 15.09 -2.10
CA LEU A 359 8.91 16.28 -2.48
C LEU A 359 8.02 17.40 -3.03
N SER A 360 8.31 18.63 -2.65
CA SER A 360 7.75 19.81 -3.29
C SER A 360 8.07 19.85 -4.79
N LEU A 361 7.18 20.48 -5.57
CA LEU A 361 7.38 20.65 -7.02
C LEU A 361 8.71 21.35 -7.33
N GLN A 362 9.11 22.30 -6.49
CA GLN A 362 10.35 23.05 -6.68
C GLN A 362 11.58 22.16 -6.43
N SER A 363 11.64 21.40 -5.35
CA SER A 363 12.75 20.48 -5.08
C SER A 363 12.88 19.40 -6.16
N ALA A 364 11.76 18.84 -6.64
CA ALA A 364 11.78 17.87 -7.73
C ALA A 364 12.40 18.45 -9.02
N LYS A 365 12.10 19.71 -9.36
CA LYS A 365 12.72 20.40 -10.50
C LYS A 365 14.21 20.62 -10.30
N VAL A 366 14.65 21.00 -9.10
CA VAL A 366 16.07 21.22 -8.79
C VAL A 366 16.85 19.91 -8.89
N ILE A 367 16.29 18.78 -8.44
CA ILE A 367 16.90 17.46 -8.60
C ILE A 367 17.02 17.10 -10.09
N ARG A 368 15.93 17.20 -10.87
CA ARG A 368 15.95 16.95 -12.33
C ARG A 368 16.91 17.86 -13.08
N PHE A 369 17.10 19.09 -12.63
CA PHE A 369 17.99 20.05 -13.28
C PHE A 369 19.43 19.53 -13.37
N ALA A 370 19.93 18.81 -12.36
CA ALA A 370 21.28 18.22 -12.41
C ALA A 370 21.44 17.19 -13.53
N ASP A 371 20.36 16.51 -13.94
CA ASP A 371 20.43 15.49 -15.00
C ASP A 371 20.73 16.06 -16.40
N TYR A 372 20.73 17.39 -16.56
CA TYR A 372 21.07 18.05 -17.83
C TYR A 372 22.56 18.42 -17.95
N PHE A 373 23.35 18.23 -16.90
CA PHE A 373 24.74 18.66 -16.85
C PHE A 373 25.63 17.57 -16.29
N ASP A 374 26.58 17.08 -17.08
CA ASP A 374 27.42 15.93 -16.71
C ASP A 374 28.29 16.18 -15.46
N HIS A 375 28.67 17.44 -15.22
CA HIS A 375 29.48 17.83 -14.06
C HIS A 375 28.68 18.11 -12.79
N LEU A 376 27.35 18.23 -12.88
CA LEU A 376 26.49 18.39 -11.71
C LEU A 376 26.12 17.02 -11.14
N LYS A 377 26.64 16.73 -9.97
CA LYS A 377 26.34 15.51 -9.23
C LYS A 377 25.81 15.84 -7.86
N ILE A 378 24.67 15.27 -7.52
CA ILE A 378 24.12 15.38 -6.17
C ILE A 378 25.09 14.69 -5.21
N ASP A 379 25.56 15.43 -4.21
CA ASP A 379 26.49 14.98 -3.18
C ASP A 379 25.81 13.91 -2.33
N GLU A 380 26.18 12.64 -2.58
CA GLU A 380 25.60 11.47 -1.93
C GLU A 380 25.66 11.59 -0.40
N SER A 381 26.80 12.05 0.13
CA SER A 381 27.01 12.15 1.57
C SER A 381 26.08 13.17 2.21
N LYS A 382 25.94 14.36 1.61
CA LYS A 382 25.04 15.40 2.10
C LYS A 382 23.57 15.01 1.93
N PHE A 383 23.21 14.39 0.82
CA PHE A 383 21.84 13.96 0.53
C PHE A 383 21.38 12.86 1.50
N ILE A 384 22.22 11.84 1.72
CA ILE A 384 21.96 10.76 2.68
C ILE A 384 21.86 11.34 4.10
N LEU A 385 22.76 12.25 4.48
CA LEU A 385 22.72 12.88 5.80
C LEU A 385 21.41 13.66 6.01
N TRP A 386 20.98 14.45 5.02
CA TRP A 386 19.71 15.14 5.05
C TRP A 386 18.54 14.16 5.20
N TYR A 387 18.51 13.08 4.40
CA TYR A 387 17.44 12.09 4.46
C TYR A 387 17.33 11.46 5.85
N PHE A 388 18.44 11.00 6.44
CA PHE A 388 18.40 10.34 7.75
C PHE A 388 18.08 11.31 8.89
N LYS A 389 18.40 12.60 8.77
CA LYS A 389 17.94 13.64 9.70
C LYS A 389 16.41 13.75 9.69
N GLN A 390 15.78 13.68 8.51
CA GLN A 390 14.31 13.70 8.39
C GLN A 390 13.68 12.40 8.88
N PHE A 391 14.23 11.25 8.47
CA PHE A 391 13.76 9.93 8.92
C PHE A 391 13.78 9.82 10.44
N SER A 392 14.84 10.32 11.09
CA SER A 392 14.96 10.32 12.55
C SER A 392 13.90 11.17 13.25
N ASN A 393 13.51 12.32 12.66
CA ASN A 393 12.47 13.20 13.21
C ASN A 393 11.05 12.60 13.09
N HIS A 394 10.83 11.70 12.13
CA HIS A 394 9.56 11.00 11.96
C HIS A 394 9.36 9.84 12.95
N LEU A 395 10.41 9.42 13.65
CA LEU A 395 10.32 8.41 14.70
C LEU A 395 9.79 9.07 15.98
N VAL A 396 8.54 8.76 16.32
CA VAL A 396 7.74 9.44 17.37
C VAL A 396 8.36 9.37 18.76
N ASN A 397 9.26 8.44 19.03
CA ASN A 397 9.92 8.28 20.33
C ASN A 397 11.42 7.96 20.16
N PRO A 398 12.30 8.43 21.07
CA PRO A 398 13.64 7.87 21.19
C PRO A 398 13.50 6.37 21.41
N ILE A 399 14.01 5.59 20.47
CA ILE A 399 13.83 4.14 20.47
C ILE A 399 14.60 3.57 21.66
N ASP A 400 13.87 3.12 22.68
CA ASP A 400 14.47 2.26 23.69
C ASP A 400 14.72 0.89 23.05
N LEU A 401 15.96 0.73 22.57
CA LEU A 401 16.46 -0.49 21.95
C LEU A 401 16.44 -1.70 22.91
N ASN A 402 16.03 -1.51 24.17
CA ASN A 402 15.91 -2.60 25.15
C ASN A 402 14.48 -3.13 25.31
N ASN A 403 13.51 -2.61 24.55
CA ASN A 403 12.12 -3.07 24.60
C ASN A 403 11.74 -3.78 23.29
N PRO A 404 11.45 -5.10 23.31
CA PRO A 404 11.15 -5.86 22.10
C PRO A 404 9.90 -5.36 21.36
N ARG A 405 8.90 -4.78 22.05
CA ARG A 405 7.72 -4.17 21.40
C ARG A 405 8.09 -2.96 20.54
N LEU A 406 8.93 -2.08 21.09
CA LEU A 406 9.38 -0.88 20.37
C LEU A 406 10.33 -1.23 19.23
N LEU A 407 11.12 -2.29 19.36
CA LEU A 407 11.96 -2.81 18.28
C LEU A 407 11.14 -3.35 17.10
N ILE A 408 10.06 -4.09 17.35
CA ILE A 408 9.15 -4.56 16.29
C ILE A 408 8.48 -3.37 15.59
N GLU A 409 7.99 -2.39 16.34
CA GLU A 409 7.39 -1.18 15.76
C GLU A 409 8.42 -0.41 14.90
N TYR A 410 9.64 -0.25 15.41
CA TYR A 410 10.72 0.39 14.68
C TYR A 410 11.07 -0.34 13.38
N LYS A 411 11.20 -1.67 13.44
CA LYS A 411 11.41 -2.51 12.26
C LYS A 411 10.31 -2.30 11.22
N ASN A 412 9.05 -2.35 11.63
CA ASN A 412 7.93 -2.13 10.73
C ASN A 412 7.97 -0.74 10.08
N ASN A 413 8.40 0.29 10.83
CA ASN A 413 8.58 1.64 10.27
C ASN A 413 9.70 1.68 9.22
N VAL A 414 10.84 1.02 9.47
CA VAL A 414 11.95 0.90 8.51
C VAL A 414 11.50 0.14 7.25
N ASP A 415 10.86 -1.02 7.40
CA ASP A 415 10.40 -1.85 6.28
C ASP A 415 9.35 -1.12 5.43
N ASN A 416 8.41 -0.41 6.06
CA ASN A 416 7.43 0.42 5.37
C ASN A 416 8.08 1.58 4.60
N GLU A 417 9.12 2.20 5.16
CA GLU A 417 9.83 3.30 4.52
C GLU A 417 10.60 2.81 3.28
N ILE A 418 11.25 1.64 3.35
CA ILE A 418 11.89 1.00 2.19
C ILE A 418 10.89 0.82 1.04
N ILE A 419 9.69 0.30 1.34
CA ILE A 419 8.62 0.10 0.34
C ILE A 419 8.16 1.43 -0.26
N ARG A 420 8.09 2.51 0.53
CA ARG A 420 7.72 3.84 0.03
C ARG A 420 8.79 4.41 -0.88
N LEU A 421 10.06 4.32 -0.49
CA LEU A 421 11.20 4.80 -1.26
C LEU A 421 11.30 4.14 -2.64
N GLN A 422 11.03 2.83 -2.72
CA GLN A 422 11.01 2.09 -3.99
C GLN A 422 9.98 2.62 -5.01
N LYS A 423 8.99 3.39 -4.57
CA LYS A 423 7.95 3.97 -5.43
C LYS A 423 8.22 5.41 -5.84
N VAL A 424 9.29 6.03 -5.31
CA VAL A 424 9.62 7.42 -5.62
C VAL A 424 10.20 7.48 -7.03
N ASP A 425 9.46 8.11 -7.94
CA ASP A 425 9.91 8.46 -9.28
C ASP A 425 9.52 9.92 -9.58
N ILE A 426 10.54 10.74 -9.86
CA ILE A 426 10.37 12.13 -10.26
C ILE A 426 10.95 12.40 -11.65
N GLY A 427 11.26 11.37 -12.42
CA GLY A 427 11.89 11.48 -13.74
C GLY A 427 13.34 11.96 -13.71
N SER A 428 14.06 11.71 -12.61
CA SER A 428 15.48 12.04 -12.47
C SER A 428 16.36 10.80 -12.72
N ASN A 429 17.51 10.99 -13.36
CA ASN A 429 18.48 9.92 -13.62
C ASN A 429 19.39 9.66 -12.42
N GLN A 430 19.71 10.69 -11.63
CA GLN A 430 20.58 10.57 -10.45
C GLN A 430 19.84 10.04 -9.22
N LEU A 431 18.55 10.35 -9.06
CA LEU A 431 17.80 10.01 -7.85
C LEU A 431 17.70 8.50 -7.54
N PRO A 432 17.46 7.59 -8.51
CA PRO A 432 17.34 6.16 -8.24
C PRO A 432 18.57 5.56 -7.55
N HIS A 433 19.76 6.02 -7.92
CA HIS A 433 21.02 5.60 -7.28
C HIS A 433 21.09 6.06 -5.82
N LEU A 434 20.74 7.32 -5.53
CA LEU A 434 20.69 7.83 -4.16
C LEU A 434 19.67 7.07 -3.30
N ILE A 435 18.50 6.77 -3.85
CA ILE A 435 17.48 5.95 -3.18
C ILE A 435 18.03 4.55 -2.87
N ALA A 436 18.76 3.93 -3.81
CA ALA A 436 19.36 2.62 -3.59
C ALA A 436 20.34 2.62 -2.42
N LEU A 437 21.21 3.64 -2.32
CA LEU A 437 22.14 3.80 -1.20
C LEU A 437 21.42 3.98 0.15
N ILE A 438 20.31 4.74 0.15
CA ILE A 438 19.48 4.92 1.35
C ILE A 438 18.84 3.57 1.76
N ILE A 439 18.28 2.84 0.80
CA ILE A 439 17.66 1.53 1.03
C ILE A 439 18.68 0.52 1.56
N GLU A 440 19.91 0.50 1.03
CA GLU A 440 20.99 -0.36 1.52
C GLU A 440 21.28 -0.09 3.01
N ARG A 441 21.33 1.19 3.40
CA ARG A 441 21.56 1.58 4.80
C ARG A 441 20.37 1.24 5.70
N LEU A 442 19.13 1.41 5.23
CA LEU A 442 17.93 1.00 5.95
C LEU A 442 17.86 -0.52 6.13
N ASN A 443 18.24 -1.31 5.11
CA ASN A 443 18.33 -2.76 5.20
C ASN A 443 19.37 -3.21 6.26
N THR A 444 20.49 -2.50 6.35
CA THR A 444 21.50 -2.74 7.41
C THR A 444 20.89 -2.54 8.79
N ILE A 445 20.17 -1.42 8.99
CA ILE A 445 19.45 -1.14 10.25
C ILE A 445 18.41 -2.23 10.55
N ALA A 446 17.61 -2.63 9.56
CA ALA A 446 16.61 -3.70 9.72
C ALA A 446 17.25 -5.04 10.12
N SER A 447 18.42 -5.36 9.58
CA SER A 447 19.19 -6.55 9.94
C SER A 447 19.72 -6.49 11.37
N GLU A 448 20.24 -5.35 11.82
CA GLU A 448 20.68 -5.16 13.20
C GLU A 448 19.53 -5.28 14.21
N VAL A 449 18.35 -4.78 13.85
CA VAL A 449 17.13 -4.92 14.68
C VAL A 449 16.66 -6.37 14.73
N ASN A 450 16.67 -7.09 13.61
CA ASN A 450 16.35 -8.52 13.58
C ASN A 450 17.26 -9.32 14.51
N GLN A 451 18.57 -9.09 14.44
CA GLN A 451 19.53 -9.79 15.29
C GLN A 451 19.20 -9.61 16.78
N LYS A 452 18.82 -8.40 17.20
CA LYS A 452 18.39 -8.14 18.59
C LYS A 452 17.08 -8.83 18.93
N LEU A 453 16.10 -8.87 18.02
CA LEU A 453 14.84 -9.57 18.24
C LEU A 453 15.07 -11.08 18.41
N ASP A 454 15.96 -11.67 17.62
CA ASP A 454 16.37 -13.07 17.75
C ASP A 454 17.01 -13.34 19.13
N GLU A 455 17.88 -12.44 19.61
CA GLU A 455 18.45 -12.52 20.97
C GLU A 455 17.36 -12.48 22.06
N TYR A 456 16.36 -11.60 21.92
CA TYR A 456 15.23 -11.54 22.85
C TYR A 456 14.37 -12.80 22.81
N ALA A 457 14.13 -13.36 21.62
CA ALA A 457 13.35 -14.57 21.47
C ALA A 457 14.03 -15.77 22.15
N ILE A 458 15.36 -15.89 22.04
CA ILE A 458 16.16 -16.91 22.74
C ILE A 458 16.06 -16.75 24.27
N VAL A 459 16.12 -15.52 24.78
CA VAL A 459 15.99 -15.26 26.23
C VAL A 459 14.59 -15.63 26.72
N GLU A 460 13.55 -15.27 25.98
CA GLU A 460 12.17 -15.65 26.30
C GLU A 460 11.98 -17.18 26.26
N ALA A 461 12.52 -17.86 25.23
CA ALA A 461 12.51 -19.31 25.11
C ALA A 461 13.08 -20.01 26.34
N ASP A 462 14.26 -19.59 26.81
CA ASP A 462 14.91 -20.13 28.00
C ASP A 462 14.08 -19.88 29.26
N GLN A 463 13.45 -18.71 29.36
CA GLN A 463 12.58 -18.37 30.49
C GLN A 463 11.30 -19.22 30.50
N ILE A 464 10.62 -19.38 29.37
CA ILE A 464 9.45 -20.26 29.21
C ILE A 464 9.81 -21.70 29.58
N GLY A 465 10.93 -22.21 29.04
CA GLY A 465 11.42 -23.55 29.34
C GLY A 465 11.65 -23.77 30.84
N LYS A 466 12.31 -22.82 31.51
CA LYS A 466 12.53 -22.85 32.98
C LYS A 466 11.24 -22.79 33.76
N GLU A 467 10.34 -21.88 33.39
CA GLU A 467 9.06 -21.71 34.08
C GLU A 467 8.20 -22.97 33.98
N ILE A 468 8.10 -23.61 32.81
CA ILE A 468 7.35 -24.87 32.64
C ILE A 468 8.05 -26.04 33.35
N ALA A 469 9.39 -26.14 33.29
CA ALA A 469 10.13 -27.18 33.99
C ALA A 469 9.91 -27.16 35.51
N ASN A 470 9.78 -25.97 36.10
CA ASN A 470 9.45 -25.79 37.52
C ASN A 470 8.05 -26.31 37.90
N LEU A 471 7.19 -26.60 36.91
CA LEU A 471 5.84 -27.13 37.13
C LEU A 471 5.74 -28.65 37.00
N ARG A 472 6.85 -29.36 36.77
CA ARG A 472 6.85 -30.80 36.44
C ARG A 472 6.08 -31.69 37.41
N TYR A 473 6.05 -31.34 38.70
CA TYR A 473 5.45 -32.15 39.77
C TYR A 473 4.28 -31.46 40.49
N VAL A 474 3.72 -30.39 39.92
CA VAL A 474 2.60 -29.68 40.54
C VAL A 474 1.25 -30.34 40.21
N SER A 475 0.21 -29.97 40.97
CA SER A 475 -1.16 -30.45 40.72
C SER A 475 -1.75 -29.87 39.42
N LEU A 476 -2.76 -30.54 38.85
CA LEU A 476 -3.46 -30.05 37.65
C LEU A 476 -4.06 -28.64 37.82
N ASP A 477 -4.61 -28.34 39.00
CA ASP A 477 -5.22 -27.03 39.27
C ASP A 477 -4.15 -25.90 39.29
N GLU A 478 -2.96 -26.18 39.82
CA GLU A 478 -1.84 -25.22 39.80
C GLU A 478 -1.21 -25.09 38.41
N PHE A 479 -1.01 -26.20 37.71
CA PHE A 479 -0.43 -26.23 36.36
C PHE A 479 -1.29 -25.43 35.38
N SER A 480 -2.60 -25.70 35.35
CA SER A 480 -3.55 -25.04 34.45
C SER A 480 -3.57 -23.50 34.62
N THR A 481 -3.44 -23.02 35.86
CA THR A 481 -3.40 -21.58 36.14
C THR A 481 -2.11 -20.94 35.62
N LYS A 482 -0.95 -21.55 35.88
CA LYS A 482 0.35 -20.97 35.52
C LYS A 482 0.63 -21.01 34.02
N ILE A 483 0.20 -22.07 33.32
CA ILE A 483 0.38 -22.17 31.86
C ILE A 483 -0.36 -21.06 31.11
N VAL A 484 -1.55 -20.67 31.56
CA VAL A 484 -2.29 -19.54 30.97
C VAL A 484 -1.51 -18.22 31.14
N VAL A 485 -0.87 -18.02 32.29
CA VAL A 485 -0.05 -16.82 32.54
C VAL A 485 1.18 -16.81 31.64
N ILE A 486 1.89 -17.93 31.52
CA ILE A 486 3.05 -18.07 30.64
C ILE A 486 2.65 -17.75 29.20
N LYS A 487 1.55 -18.32 28.72
CA LYS A 487 1.04 -18.07 27.36
C LYS A 487 0.70 -16.60 27.11
N ASN A 488 0.04 -15.96 28.06
CA ASN A 488 -0.34 -14.55 27.93
C ASN A 488 0.86 -13.58 27.97
N ASN A 489 2.00 -14.03 28.52
CA ASN A 489 3.23 -13.25 28.59
C ASN A 489 4.21 -13.57 27.46
N MET A 490 3.96 -14.61 26.66
CA MET A 490 4.78 -14.95 25.50
C MET A 490 4.63 -13.90 24.41
N PHE A 491 5.76 -13.40 23.92
CA PHE A 491 5.85 -12.31 22.97
C PHE A 491 6.22 -12.78 21.56
N PHE A 492 7.00 -13.85 21.44
CA PHE A 492 7.45 -14.39 20.16
C PHE A 492 6.70 -15.69 19.80
N GLU A 493 6.04 -15.72 18.64
CA GLU A 493 5.27 -16.89 18.19
C GLU A 493 6.15 -18.14 17.97
N GLU A 494 7.42 -17.95 17.57
CA GLU A 494 8.38 -19.05 17.40
C GLU A 494 8.65 -19.83 18.68
N ASN A 495 8.39 -19.24 19.85
CA ASN A 495 8.53 -19.91 21.15
C ASN A 495 7.34 -20.84 21.48
N GLN A 496 6.31 -20.89 20.62
CA GLN A 496 5.16 -21.77 20.77
C GLN A 496 5.57 -23.25 20.80
N ASP A 497 6.61 -23.64 20.08
CA ASP A 497 7.07 -25.04 20.05
C ASP A 497 7.63 -25.49 21.41
N ILE A 498 8.41 -24.62 22.08
CA ILE A 498 8.96 -24.88 23.41
C ILE A 498 7.83 -24.95 24.44
N PHE A 499 6.89 -24.02 24.37
CA PHE A 499 5.69 -24.00 25.21
C PHE A 499 4.88 -25.30 25.04
N SER A 500 4.61 -25.68 23.80
CA SER A 500 3.86 -26.90 23.45
C SER A 500 4.56 -28.16 23.94
N ALA A 501 5.88 -28.27 23.73
CA ALA A 501 6.67 -29.41 24.16
C ALA A 501 6.64 -29.58 25.69
N GLY A 502 6.77 -28.48 26.45
CA GLY A 502 6.70 -28.51 27.90
C GLY A 502 5.34 -28.96 28.45
N ILE A 503 4.24 -28.54 27.82
CA ILE A 503 2.88 -29.02 28.17
C ILE A 503 2.73 -30.52 27.89
N ILE A 504 3.20 -30.97 26.73
CA ILE A 504 3.15 -32.38 26.34
C ILE A 504 3.93 -33.23 27.34
N GLU A 505 5.14 -32.82 27.74
CA GLU A 505 5.94 -33.53 28.74
C GLU A 505 5.21 -33.60 30.09
N TRP A 506 4.62 -32.49 30.54
CA TRP A 506 3.85 -32.47 31.78
C TRP A 506 2.65 -33.42 31.74
N LEU A 507 1.87 -33.42 30.65
CA LEU A 507 0.72 -34.31 30.47
C LEU A 507 1.13 -35.78 30.47
N GLN A 508 2.24 -36.12 29.78
CA GLN A 508 2.81 -37.47 29.79
C GLN A 508 3.15 -37.90 31.22
N ASN A 509 3.85 -37.05 31.98
CA ASN A 509 4.22 -37.34 33.37
C ASN A 509 2.98 -37.46 34.27
N TYR A 510 2.01 -36.56 34.16
CA TYR A 510 0.80 -36.57 34.98
C TYR A 510 -0.03 -37.84 34.77
N LEU A 511 -0.11 -38.34 33.53
CA LEU A 511 -0.81 -39.57 33.18
C LEU A 511 -0.09 -40.86 33.62
N THR A 512 1.18 -40.81 34.06
CA THR A 512 1.81 -41.99 34.68
C THR A 512 1.19 -42.35 36.02
N ASN A 513 0.58 -41.38 36.69
CA ASN A 513 -0.09 -41.59 37.97
C ASN A 513 -1.40 -42.37 37.81
N LYS A 514 -1.79 -43.08 38.87
CA LYS A 514 -3.13 -43.66 38.98
C LYS A 514 -4.12 -42.55 39.32
N LEU A 515 -5.02 -42.24 38.39
CA LEU A 515 -5.97 -41.12 38.50
C LEU A 515 -7.39 -41.63 38.77
N THR A 516 -8.14 -40.90 39.58
CA THR A 516 -9.56 -41.17 39.82
C THR A 516 -10.44 -40.62 38.69
N GLU A 517 -11.70 -41.07 38.61
CA GLU A 517 -12.67 -40.57 37.61
C GLU A 517 -12.81 -39.04 37.67
N LYS A 518 -12.84 -38.46 38.87
CA LYS A 518 -12.92 -37.00 39.06
C LYS A 518 -11.70 -36.27 38.50
N GLN A 519 -10.50 -36.83 38.68
CA GLN A 519 -9.27 -36.25 38.17
C GLN A 519 -9.17 -36.38 36.64
N LEU A 520 -9.63 -37.50 36.08
CA LEU A 520 -9.68 -37.72 34.63
C LEU A 520 -10.66 -36.76 33.94
N ASN A 521 -11.84 -36.53 34.51
CA ASN A 521 -12.82 -35.57 33.96
C ASN A 521 -12.29 -34.13 33.99
N LYS A 522 -11.59 -33.72 35.05
CA LYS A 522 -10.91 -32.41 35.09
C LYS A 522 -9.80 -32.31 34.04
N LEU A 523 -9.03 -33.39 33.88
CA LEU A 523 -7.95 -33.43 32.90
C LEU A 523 -8.47 -33.36 31.47
N GLU A 524 -9.61 -33.99 31.18
CA GLU A 524 -10.29 -33.92 29.88
C GLU A 524 -10.68 -32.47 29.53
N GLN A 525 -11.26 -31.74 30.48
CA GLN A 525 -11.62 -30.33 30.30
C GLN A 525 -10.38 -29.46 30.01
N PHE A 526 -9.29 -29.69 30.75
CA PHE A 526 -8.04 -28.98 30.54
C PHE A 526 -7.44 -29.27 29.15
N VAL A 527 -7.34 -30.55 28.76
CA VAL A 527 -6.80 -30.96 27.44
C VAL A 527 -7.65 -30.43 26.30
N THR A 528 -8.98 -30.38 26.46
CA THR A 528 -9.89 -29.77 25.47
C THR A 528 -9.56 -28.28 25.24
N GLY A 529 -9.23 -27.56 26.31
CA GLY A 529 -8.80 -26.16 26.22
C GLY A 529 -7.44 -25.95 25.52
N LEU A 530 -6.62 -27.00 25.41
CA LEU A 530 -5.28 -26.97 24.80
C LEU A 530 -5.28 -27.29 23.30
N LYS A 531 -6.43 -27.46 22.65
CA LYS A 531 -6.51 -27.91 21.25
C LYS A 531 -5.63 -27.13 20.27
N ASN A 532 -5.51 -25.82 20.45
CA ASN A 532 -4.70 -24.94 19.59
C ASN A 532 -3.27 -24.73 20.12
N ASP A 533 -2.94 -25.32 21.27
CA ASP A 533 -1.72 -25.03 22.04
C ASP A 533 -0.72 -26.19 22.03
N ILE A 534 -1.15 -27.36 21.54
CA ILE A 534 -0.31 -28.53 21.32
C ILE A 534 -0.63 -29.10 19.95
N ASN A 535 0.29 -29.88 19.37
CA ASN A 535 0.07 -30.48 18.05
C ASN A 535 -1.09 -31.49 18.06
N ASP A 536 -1.81 -31.58 16.92
CA ASP A 536 -2.99 -32.45 16.74
C ASP A 536 -2.75 -33.91 17.12
N ARG A 537 -1.55 -34.43 16.83
CA ARG A 537 -1.18 -35.81 17.15
C ARG A 537 -1.16 -36.05 18.65
N SER A 538 -0.57 -35.13 19.42
CA SER A 538 -0.49 -35.20 20.88
C SER A 538 -1.85 -34.96 21.51
N TYR A 539 -2.62 -33.99 21.02
CA TYR A 539 -4.00 -33.75 21.43
C TYR A 539 -4.85 -35.02 21.31
N THR A 540 -4.85 -35.64 20.12
CA THR A 540 -5.61 -36.86 19.83
C THR A 540 -5.17 -38.01 20.73
N TYR A 541 -3.86 -38.14 20.97
CA TYR A 541 -3.33 -39.16 21.88
C TYR A 541 -3.86 -38.99 23.31
N PHE A 542 -3.78 -37.79 23.88
CA PHE A 542 -4.21 -37.55 25.26
C PHE A 542 -5.72 -37.72 25.44
N VAL A 543 -6.53 -37.20 24.51
CA VAL A 543 -7.99 -37.40 24.54
C VAL A 543 -8.34 -38.90 24.51
N ASN A 544 -7.71 -39.67 23.62
CA ASN A 544 -7.94 -41.11 23.53
C ASN A 544 -7.49 -41.86 24.80
N GLU A 545 -6.33 -41.49 25.38
CA GLU A 545 -5.82 -42.13 26.60
C GLU A 545 -6.72 -41.85 27.82
N ILE A 546 -7.21 -40.61 27.96
CA ILE A 546 -8.15 -40.23 29.03
C ILE A 546 -9.45 -41.01 28.86
N ASN A 547 -10.03 -41.02 27.66
CA ASN A 547 -11.25 -41.74 27.36
C ASN A 547 -11.12 -43.25 27.60
N ARG A 548 -10.00 -43.85 27.18
CA ARG A 548 -9.72 -45.27 27.44
C ARG A 548 -9.73 -45.60 28.94
N ARG A 549 -9.14 -44.73 29.78
CA ARG A 549 -9.11 -44.91 31.24
C ARG A 549 -10.49 -44.71 31.87
N LEU A 550 -11.25 -43.71 31.43
CA LEU A 550 -12.64 -43.50 31.87
C LEU A 550 -13.53 -44.70 31.52
N ILE A 551 -13.44 -45.19 30.27
CA ILE A 551 -14.15 -46.40 29.82
C ILE A 551 -13.76 -47.60 30.69
N SER A 552 -12.48 -47.79 30.98
CA SER A 552 -12.01 -48.88 31.84
C SER A 552 -12.61 -48.82 33.26
N ILE A 553 -12.74 -47.63 33.86
CA ILE A 553 -13.41 -47.46 35.16
C ILE A 553 -14.90 -47.83 35.06
N ILE A 554 -15.59 -47.38 34.02
CA ILE A 554 -17.01 -47.65 33.77
C ILE A 554 -17.25 -49.15 33.55
N GLU A 555 -16.42 -49.81 32.75
CA GLU A 555 -16.49 -51.26 32.51
C GLU A 555 -16.28 -52.04 33.80
N ARG A 556 -15.23 -51.69 34.56
CA ARG A 556 -14.90 -52.34 35.82
C ARG A 556 -16.03 -52.20 36.85
N ARG A 557 -16.75 -51.06 36.85
CA ARG A 557 -17.97 -50.85 37.65
C ARG A 557 -19.12 -51.76 37.20
N LYS A 558 -19.38 -51.88 35.89
CA LYS A 558 -20.47 -52.72 35.33
C LYS A 558 -20.27 -54.21 35.56
N THR A 559 -19.03 -54.69 35.47
CA THR A 559 -18.70 -56.12 35.63
C THR A 559 -18.50 -56.53 37.09
N LEU A 560 -18.54 -55.59 38.03
CA LEU A 560 -18.30 -55.88 39.44
C LEU A 560 -19.46 -56.68 40.03
N THR A 561 -19.17 -57.95 40.32
CA THR A 561 -20.10 -58.86 41.00
C THR A 561 -19.43 -59.41 42.25
N PHE A 562 -20.12 -59.34 43.37
CA PHE A 562 -19.69 -59.93 44.64
C PHE A 562 -20.28 -61.32 44.79
N THR A 563 -19.49 -62.32 45.18
CA THR A 563 -19.93 -63.73 45.20
C THR A 563 -19.95 -64.29 46.62
N LEU A 564 -21.16 -64.54 47.12
CA LEU A 564 -21.44 -65.08 48.45
C LEU A 564 -22.02 -66.49 48.31
N THR A 565 -21.17 -67.47 48.04
CA THR A 565 -21.54 -68.89 47.85
C THR A 565 -21.26 -69.76 49.07
N ASN A 566 -20.27 -69.40 49.88
CA ASN A 566 -20.01 -70.00 51.19
C ASN A 566 -19.30 -69.00 52.10
N ARG A 567 -19.10 -69.34 53.38
CA ARG A 567 -18.49 -68.43 54.35
C ARG A 567 -17.03 -68.09 54.03
N SER A 568 -16.29 -68.95 53.32
CA SER A 568 -14.89 -68.67 53.00
C SER A 568 -14.72 -67.55 51.96
N THR A 569 -15.71 -67.30 51.09
CA THR A 569 -15.63 -66.19 50.10
C THR A 569 -15.91 -64.81 50.70
N VAL A 570 -16.42 -64.71 51.93
CA VAL A 570 -16.88 -63.44 52.52
C VAL A 570 -15.72 -62.47 52.78
N LEU A 571 -14.57 -62.98 53.26
CA LEU A 571 -13.38 -62.18 53.51
C LEU A 571 -12.81 -61.58 52.21
N ASP A 572 -12.74 -62.37 51.14
CA ASP A 572 -12.28 -61.91 49.84
C ASP A 572 -13.19 -60.82 49.28
N ASN A 573 -14.51 -60.97 49.42
CA ASN A 573 -15.47 -59.95 49.01
C ASN A 573 -15.36 -58.66 49.84
N CYS A 574 -14.99 -58.72 51.11
CA CYS A 574 -14.68 -57.52 51.90
C CYS A 574 -13.45 -56.79 51.37
N LEU A 575 -12.40 -57.51 50.99
CA LEU A 575 -11.19 -56.94 50.40
C LEU A 575 -11.47 -56.33 49.02
N ILE A 576 -12.25 -57.03 48.18
CA ILE A 576 -12.72 -56.51 46.89
C ILE A 576 -13.53 -55.23 47.10
N LEU A 577 -14.44 -55.22 48.07
CA LEU A 577 -15.29 -54.06 48.35
C LEU A 577 -14.45 -52.87 48.80
N LYS A 578 -13.57 -53.08 49.78
CA LYS A 578 -12.66 -52.04 50.29
C LYS A 578 -11.80 -51.47 49.16
N ARG A 579 -11.18 -52.33 48.36
CA ARG A 579 -10.33 -51.91 47.24
C ARG A 579 -11.08 -51.05 46.23
N ASN A 580 -12.31 -51.43 45.84
CA ASN A 580 -13.07 -50.67 44.85
C ASN A 580 -13.63 -49.35 45.41
N LEU A 581 -13.83 -49.25 46.73
CA LEU A 581 -14.14 -47.98 47.41
C LEU A 581 -12.91 -47.06 47.51
N ASP A 582 -11.76 -47.60 47.91
CA ASP A 582 -10.50 -46.85 48.01
C ASP A 582 -10.01 -46.36 46.63
N GLU A 583 -10.28 -47.14 45.56
CA GLU A 583 -10.00 -46.76 44.18
C GLU A 583 -11.08 -45.84 43.55
N GLU A 584 -12.11 -45.42 44.32
CA GLU A 584 -13.26 -44.64 43.85
C GLU A 584 -14.00 -45.25 42.63
N ILE A 585 -13.86 -46.56 42.40
CA ILE A 585 -14.54 -47.27 41.30
C ILE A 585 -16.04 -47.35 41.59
N ILE A 586 -16.39 -47.56 42.85
CA ILE A 586 -17.76 -47.55 43.37
C ILE A 586 -17.88 -46.59 44.56
N LYS A 587 -19.08 -46.08 44.79
CA LYS A 587 -19.45 -45.23 45.94
C LYS A 587 -20.38 -46.00 46.88
N ILE A 588 -20.53 -45.50 48.11
CA ILE A 588 -21.38 -46.13 49.14
C ILE A 588 -22.85 -46.25 48.67
N ASP A 589 -23.32 -45.29 47.88
CA ASP A 589 -24.69 -45.24 47.38
C ASP A 589 -24.89 -46.00 46.05
N ASP A 590 -23.81 -46.52 45.45
CA ASP A 590 -23.91 -47.30 44.22
C ASP A 590 -24.60 -48.63 44.48
N ARG A 591 -25.29 -49.17 43.45
CA ARG A 591 -25.82 -50.52 43.49
C ARG A 591 -24.92 -51.50 42.76
N VAL A 592 -24.68 -52.64 43.39
CA VAL A 592 -23.78 -53.70 42.92
C VAL A 592 -24.52 -55.03 42.84
N ASN A 593 -24.05 -55.89 41.94
CA ASN A 593 -24.59 -57.23 41.79
C ASN A 593 -23.93 -58.16 42.82
N VAL A 594 -24.75 -58.93 43.53
CA VAL A 594 -24.32 -59.86 44.57
C VAL A 594 -24.93 -61.23 44.29
N ALA A 595 -24.08 -62.20 43.98
CA ALA A 595 -24.45 -63.55 43.65
C ALA A 595 -24.46 -64.44 44.91
N PHE A 596 -25.61 -65.03 45.22
CA PHE A 596 -25.82 -66.05 46.24
C PHE A 596 -26.07 -67.40 45.57
N GLY A 597 -25.01 -68.16 45.28
CA GLY A 597 -25.15 -69.37 44.46
C GLY A 597 -25.62 -69.04 43.04
N TYR A 598 -26.78 -69.59 42.64
CA TYR A 598 -27.38 -69.39 41.31
C TYR A 598 -28.24 -68.11 41.20
N GLN A 599 -28.45 -67.38 42.29
CA GLN A 599 -29.29 -66.18 42.30
C GLN A 599 -28.44 -64.93 42.42
N THR A 600 -28.72 -63.91 41.62
CA THR A 600 -28.03 -62.60 41.68
C THR A 600 -29.01 -61.53 42.11
N ILE A 601 -28.65 -60.78 43.15
CA ILE A 601 -29.43 -59.68 43.70
C ILE A 601 -28.67 -58.39 43.49
N ASN A 602 -29.38 -57.34 43.10
CA ASN A 602 -28.82 -56.01 43.01
C ASN A 602 -29.08 -55.24 44.32
N MET A 603 -28.03 -54.92 45.07
CA MET A 603 -28.13 -54.22 46.36
C MET A 603 -27.17 -53.04 46.46
N SER A 604 -27.44 -52.09 47.34
CA SER A 604 -26.52 -50.97 47.57
C SER A 604 -25.20 -51.45 48.18
N VAL A 605 -24.12 -50.76 47.89
CA VAL A 605 -22.81 -50.99 48.51
C VAL A 605 -22.90 -50.86 50.03
N TYR A 606 -23.72 -49.93 50.53
CA TYR A 606 -24.03 -49.82 51.94
C TYR A 606 -24.65 -51.11 52.51
N GLU A 607 -25.70 -51.65 51.88
CA GLU A 607 -26.35 -52.89 52.29
C GLU A 607 -25.39 -54.08 52.24
N LEU A 608 -24.61 -54.22 51.17
CA LEU A 608 -23.59 -55.25 51.02
C LEU A 608 -22.54 -55.16 52.15
N LYS A 609 -22.06 -53.96 52.46
CA LYS A 609 -21.09 -53.73 53.55
C LYS A 609 -21.65 -54.18 54.90
N GLN A 610 -22.92 -53.88 55.18
CA GLN A 610 -23.59 -54.32 56.41
C GLN A 610 -23.79 -55.84 56.43
N LEU A 611 -24.17 -56.44 55.29
CA LEU A 611 -24.36 -57.88 55.15
C LEU A 611 -23.07 -58.66 55.38
N LEU A 612 -21.99 -58.27 54.71
CA LEU A 612 -20.67 -58.88 54.87
C LEU A 612 -20.19 -58.77 56.32
N LYS A 613 -20.39 -57.60 56.95
CA LYS A 613 -20.03 -57.38 58.35
C LYS A 613 -20.81 -58.32 59.28
N PHE A 614 -22.11 -58.51 59.02
CA PHE A 614 -22.95 -59.39 59.82
C PHE A 614 -22.55 -60.87 59.70
N ILE A 615 -22.25 -61.35 58.49
CA ILE A 615 -21.80 -62.74 58.28
C ILE A 615 -20.47 -63.02 59.00
N LEU A 616 -19.58 -62.02 59.06
CA LEU A 616 -18.28 -62.15 59.73
C LEU A 616 -18.38 -62.02 61.25
N VAL A 617 -19.22 -61.12 61.74
CA VAL A 617 -19.37 -60.82 63.17
C VAL A 617 -20.87 -60.75 63.49
N PRO A 618 -21.42 -61.68 64.28
CA PRO A 618 -22.82 -61.62 64.70
C PRO A 618 -23.09 -60.36 65.54
N PHE A 619 -24.04 -59.52 65.12
CA PHE A 619 -24.52 -58.37 65.89
C PHE A 619 -26.00 -58.10 65.59
N ALA A 620 -26.69 -57.39 66.49
CA ALA A 620 -28.09 -57.01 66.28
C ALA A 620 -28.23 -56.05 65.08
N ILE A 621 -28.90 -56.50 64.02
CA ILE A 621 -29.14 -55.71 62.81
C ILE A 621 -30.55 -55.09 62.82
N LYS A 622 -30.77 -54.00 62.07
CA LYS A 622 -32.11 -53.42 61.85
C LYS A 622 -32.89 -54.21 60.78
N ASN A 623 -34.22 -54.29 60.92
CA ASN A 623 -35.23 -55.17 60.27
C ASN A 623 -35.14 -55.43 58.73
N ASN A 624 -34.28 -54.78 57.95
CA ASN A 624 -34.22 -54.94 56.49
C ASN A 624 -33.46 -56.19 55.99
N PHE A 625 -32.89 -57.00 56.88
CA PHE A 625 -32.12 -58.20 56.49
C PHE A 625 -32.97 -59.45 56.26
N ALA A 626 -34.24 -59.42 56.66
CA ALA A 626 -35.17 -60.53 56.50
C ALA A 626 -35.27 -61.04 55.06
N VAL A 627 -35.19 -60.13 54.08
CA VAL A 627 -35.28 -60.43 52.64
C VAL A 627 -34.10 -61.28 52.15
N TYR A 628 -32.95 -61.22 52.84
CA TYR A 628 -31.75 -61.96 52.46
C TYR A 628 -31.60 -63.31 53.17
N LEU A 629 -32.43 -63.59 54.19
CA LEU A 629 -32.29 -64.78 55.03
C LEU A 629 -32.36 -66.08 54.25
N GLU A 630 -33.27 -66.18 53.29
CA GLU A 630 -33.40 -67.38 52.44
C GLU A 630 -32.11 -67.69 51.68
N TYR A 631 -31.46 -66.64 51.16
CA TYR A 631 -30.21 -66.75 50.44
C TYR A 631 -29.05 -67.15 51.37
N LEU A 632 -29.01 -66.58 52.58
CA LEU A 632 -28.01 -66.92 53.60
C LEU A 632 -28.17 -68.36 54.10
N PHE A 633 -29.42 -68.82 54.28
CA PHE A 633 -29.74 -70.19 54.66
C PHE A 633 -29.33 -71.18 53.58
N ALA A 634 -29.73 -70.93 52.33
CA ALA A 634 -29.44 -71.81 51.21
C ALA A 634 -27.93 -72.01 50.97
N ASN A 635 -27.11 -71.02 51.33
CA ASN A 635 -25.66 -71.04 51.14
C ASN A 635 -24.86 -71.31 52.44
N ASN A 636 -25.53 -71.73 53.53
CA ASN A 636 -24.92 -72.04 54.83
C ASN A 636 -23.96 -70.96 55.38
N MET A 637 -24.38 -69.69 55.31
CA MET A 637 -23.53 -68.55 55.68
C MET A 637 -23.44 -68.27 57.18
N LEU A 638 -24.40 -68.79 57.94
CA LEU A 638 -24.61 -68.44 59.34
C LEU A 638 -24.04 -69.52 60.26
N THR A 639 -23.64 -69.13 61.47
CA THR A 639 -23.20 -70.04 62.55
C THR A 639 -24.14 -69.94 63.74
N VAL A 640 -24.00 -70.84 64.72
CA VAL A 640 -24.80 -70.85 65.97
C VAL A 640 -24.88 -69.46 66.64
N GLU A 641 -23.77 -68.71 66.65
CA GLU A 641 -23.70 -67.36 67.23
C GLU A 641 -24.61 -66.33 66.55
N HIS A 642 -25.08 -66.59 65.33
CA HIS A 642 -26.02 -65.72 64.63
C HIS A 642 -27.47 -65.98 65.05
N PHE A 643 -27.76 -67.07 65.76
CA PHE A 643 -29.12 -67.43 66.16
C PHE A 643 -29.75 -66.35 67.05
N GLU A 644 -29.09 -65.96 68.14
CA GLU A 644 -29.60 -64.95 69.06
C GLU A 644 -29.80 -63.57 68.40
N PRO A 645 -28.83 -63.00 67.68
CA PRO A 645 -29.02 -61.75 66.95
C PRO A 645 -30.18 -61.81 65.94
N LEU A 646 -30.36 -62.93 65.23
CA LEU A 646 -31.47 -63.08 64.29
C LEU A 646 -32.83 -63.08 64.98
N ILE A 647 -32.95 -63.74 66.14
CA ILE A 647 -34.19 -63.78 66.93
C ILE A 647 -34.50 -62.43 67.58
N GLN A 648 -33.49 -61.68 68.03
CA GLN A 648 -33.66 -60.34 68.57
C GLN A 648 -34.21 -59.34 67.53
N CYS A 649 -33.76 -59.47 66.28
CA CYS A 649 -33.99 -58.47 65.23
C CYS A 649 -35.27 -58.65 64.41
N ILE A 650 -36.08 -59.67 64.70
CA ILE A 650 -37.36 -59.87 64.02
C ILE A 650 -38.50 -59.38 64.89
N ASP A 651 -39.34 -58.52 64.30
CA ASP A 651 -40.53 -57.99 64.96
C ASP A 651 -41.42 -59.12 65.51
N GLU A 652 -42.03 -58.87 66.67
CA GLU A 652 -42.67 -59.87 67.53
C GLU A 652 -43.82 -60.66 66.86
N GLU A 653 -44.31 -60.22 65.70
CA GLU A 653 -45.47 -60.80 65.02
C GLU A 653 -45.13 -61.74 63.84
N ASN A 654 -43.88 -61.80 63.36
CA ASN A 654 -43.54 -62.59 62.17
C ASN A 654 -43.18 -64.05 62.51
N GLU A 655 -44.18 -64.80 62.96
CA GLU A 655 -44.09 -66.23 63.29
C GLU A 655 -43.47 -67.06 62.16
N TYR A 656 -43.76 -66.71 60.89
CA TYR A 656 -43.26 -67.40 59.71
C TYR A 656 -41.74 -67.29 59.55
N ILE A 657 -41.15 -66.10 59.73
CA ILE A 657 -39.69 -65.92 59.63
C ILE A 657 -38.98 -66.56 60.82
N ILE A 658 -39.52 -66.42 62.03
CA ILE A 658 -38.97 -67.05 63.23
C ILE A 658 -38.96 -68.57 63.07
N LYS A 659 -40.07 -69.14 62.60
CA LYS A 659 -40.14 -70.56 62.27
C LYS A 659 -39.10 -70.95 61.22
N LYS A 660 -38.89 -70.16 60.17
CA LYS A 660 -37.85 -70.41 59.14
C LYS A 660 -36.43 -70.41 59.71
N ILE A 661 -36.11 -69.49 60.62
CA ILE A 661 -34.82 -69.47 61.32
C ILE A 661 -34.67 -70.75 62.14
N VAL A 662 -35.66 -71.06 62.98
CA VAL A 662 -35.62 -72.27 63.81
C VAL A 662 -35.53 -73.53 62.97
N ASP A 663 -36.28 -73.60 61.85
CA ASP A 663 -36.20 -74.68 60.87
C ASP A 663 -34.79 -74.79 60.29
N TYR A 664 -34.14 -73.68 59.90
CA TYR A 664 -32.78 -73.69 59.37
C TYR A 664 -31.79 -74.29 60.37
N TYR A 665 -31.82 -73.83 61.62
CA TYR A 665 -30.91 -74.28 62.68
C TYR A 665 -31.17 -75.73 63.12
N PHE A 666 -32.43 -76.18 63.14
CA PHE A 666 -32.75 -77.58 63.47
C PHE A 666 -32.63 -78.53 62.29
N LYS A 667 -32.91 -78.11 61.04
CA LYS A 667 -33.03 -78.96 59.83
C LYS A 667 -31.87 -78.86 58.86
N ALA A 668 -30.89 -77.98 59.08
CA ALA A 668 -29.66 -78.01 58.30
C ALA A 668 -29.00 -79.39 58.41
N ARG A 669 -28.89 -80.09 57.28
CA ARG A 669 -28.59 -81.53 57.27
C ARG A 669 -27.22 -81.90 57.85
N ASP A 670 -26.20 -81.04 57.78
CA ASP A 670 -24.82 -81.42 58.19
C ASP A 670 -23.86 -80.25 58.54
N SER A 671 -24.27 -79.14 59.19
CA SER A 671 -23.28 -78.06 59.46
C SER A 671 -23.43 -77.18 60.69
N ILE A 672 -24.58 -77.16 61.37
CA ILE A 672 -24.78 -76.28 62.53
C ILE A 672 -25.31 -77.09 63.71
N GLU A 673 -24.42 -77.49 64.62
CA GLU A 673 -24.81 -78.13 65.87
C GLU A 673 -25.30 -77.07 66.86
N ILE A 674 -26.61 -77.02 67.07
CA ILE A 674 -27.25 -76.10 68.00
C ILE A 674 -28.10 -76.88 69.00
N SER A 675 -27.91 -76.60 70.29
CA SER A 675 -28.67 -77.29 71.31
C SER A 675 -30.12 -76.82 71.37
N GLY A 676 -31.07 -77.76 71.46
CA GLY A 676 -32.49 -77.49 71.70
C GLY A 676 -32.74 -76.69 72.97
N LEU A 677 -31.88 -76.84 73.98
CA LEU A 677 -31.90 -76.02 75.19
C LEU A 677 -31.48 -74.57 74.90
N TYR A 678 -30.46 -74.36 74.08
CA TYR A 678 -30.04 -73.02 73.68
C TYR A 678 -31.13 -72.33 72.86
N VAL A 679 -31.74 -73.03 71.91
CA VAL A 679 -32.89 -72.53 71.14
C VAL A 679 -34.07 -72.17 72.04
N TYR A 680 -34.39 -73.02 73.02
CA TYR A 680 -35.43 -72.76 74.02
C TYR A 680 -35.14 -71.49 74.82
N ASN A 681 -33.93 -71.36 75.37
CA ASN A 681 -33.56 -70.22 76.22
C ASN A 681 -33.68 -68.89 75.45
N ILE A 682 -33.11 -68.82 74.25
CA ILE A 682 -33.16 -67.61 73.42
C ILE A 682 -34.61 -67.28 73.02
N LEU A 683 -35.42 -68.26 72.58
CA LEU A 683 -36.82 -68.01 72.24
C LEU A 683 -37.66 -67.65 73.47
N SER A 684 -37.41 -68.25 74.64
CA SER A 684 -38.11 -67.91 75.88
C SER A 684 -37.79 -66.49 76.36
N MET A 685 -36.58 -66.00 76.07
CA MET A 685 -36.14 -64.68 76.45
C MET A 685 -36.71 -63.60 75.52
N TYR A 686 -36.69 -63.83 74.21
CA TYR A 686 -37.01 -62.79 73.23
C TYR A 686 -38.37 -62.96 72.52
N LYS A 687 -38.95 -64.17 72.52
CA LYS A 687 -40.19 -64.53 71.79
C LYS A 687 -41.04 -65.58 72.56
N PRO A 688 -41.31 -65.41 73.86
CA PRO A 688 -41.94 -66.45 74.70
C PRO A 688 -43.34 -66.86 74.21
N HIS A 689 -44.10 -65.94 73.62
CA HIS A 689 -45.45 -66.18 73.11
C HIS A 689 -45.52 -67.18 71.95
N LEU A 690 -44.42 -67.37 71.21
CA LEU A 690 -44.37 -68.29 70.06
C LEU A 690 -43.95 -69.72 70.43
N LEU A 691 -43.45 -69.94 71.65
CA LEU A 691 -42.94 -71.25 72.07
C LEU A 691 -43.97 -72.38 71.93
N LYS A 692 -45.23 -72.12 72.31
CA LYS A 692 -46.31 -73.11 72.21
C LYS A 692 -46.58 -73.49 70.75
N ARG A 693 -46.69 -72.49 69.87
CA ARG A 693 -46.96 -72.72 68.44
C ARG A 693 -45.79 -73.40 67.74
N LEU A 694 -44.56 -73.05 68.10
CA LEU A 694 -43.36 -73.73 67.59
C LEU A 694 -43.32 -75.20 68.01
N VAL A 695 -43.72 -75.55 69.25
CA VAL A 695 -43.83 -76.96 69.67
C VAL A 695 -44.78 -77.75 68.77
N ASP A 696 -45.94 -77.19 68.41
CA ASP A 696 -46.92 -77.87 67.56
C ASP A 696 -46.32 -78.25 66.19
N TYR A 697 -45.40 -77.43 65.65
CA TYR A 697 -44.69 -77.72 64.40
C TYR A 697 -43.64 -78.84 64.50
N TYR A 698 -43.14 -79.14 65.70
CA TYR A 698 -42.02 -80.06 65.93
C TYR A 698 -42.37 -81.26 66.82
N GLU A 699 -43.62 -81.38 67.29
CA GLU A 699 -44.03 -82.38 68.29
C GLU A 699 -43.76 -83.83 67.87
N ASN A 700 -43.79 -84.11 66.57
CA ASN A 700 -43.55 -85.43 65.99
C ASN A 700 -42.12 -85.61 65.43
N ASP A 701 -41.23 -84.63 65.62
CA ASP A 701 -39.87 -84.66 65.11
C ASP A 701 -38.97 -85.50 66.05
N GLN A 702 -38.28 -86.50 65.51
CA GLN A 702 -37.49 -87.45 66.31
C GLN A 702 -36.02 -87.05 66.48
N ARG A 703 -35.61 -85.88 65.96
CA ARG A 703 -34.21 -85.43 66.07
C ARG A 703 -33.91 -84.98 67.50
N TYR A 704 -32.79 -85.44 68.05
CA TYR A 704 -32.45 -85.30 69.47
C TYR A 704 -32.59 -83.86 70.00
N GLU A 705 -32.02 -82.88 69.30
CA GLU A 705 -32.08 -81.47 69.74
C GLU A 705 -33.48 -80.87 69.60
N VAL A 706 -34.29 -81.34 68.65
CA VAL A 706 -35.68 -80.90 68.49
C VAL A 706 -36.56 -81.49 69.60
N VAL A 707 -36.35 -82.76 69.95
CA VAL A 707 -36.99 -83.42 71.09
C VAL A 707 -36.60 -82.72 72.39
N ALA A 708 -35.32 -82.37 72.57
CA ALA A 708 -34.85 -81.62 73.73
C ALA A 708 -35.52 -80.24 73.84
N PHE A 709 -35.67 -79.52 72.73
CA PHE A 709 -36.43 -78.26 72.68
C PHE A 709 -37.91 -78.46 73.06
N VAL A 710 -38.61 -79.44 72.46
CA VAL A 710 -40.01 -79.74 72.74
C VAL A 710 -40.22 -80.16 74.20
N GLU A 711 -39.35 -81.00 74.74
CA GLU A 711 -39.38 -81.40 76.14
C GLU A 711 -39.16 -80.23 77.09
N MET A 712 -38.21 -79.33 76.78
CA MET A 712 -37.96 -78.15 77.61
C MET A 712 -39.16 -77.19 77.63
N VAL A 713 -39.83 -76.97 76.49
CA VAL A 713 -41.07 -76.18 76.45
C VAL A 713 -42.20 -76.88 77.24
N LYS A 714 -42.39 -78.20 77.09
CA LYS A 714 -43.40 -78.98 77.82
C LYS A 714 -43.13 -79.03 79.34
N ARG A 715 -41.86 -79.11 79.76
CA ARG A 715 -41.43 -79.07 81.18
C ARG A 715 -41.52 -77.66 81.77
N GLY A 716 -41.19 -76.63 80.99
CA GLY A 716 -41.35 -75.21 81.36
C GLY A 716 -42.81 -74.85 81.64
N ASN A 717 -43.75 -75.33 80.81
CA ASN A 717 -45.20 -75.19 81.03
C ASN A 717 -45.67 -75.88 82.34
N LYS A 718 -45.06 -77.01 82.73
CA LYS A 718 -45.36 -77.67 84.03
C LYS A 718 -44.79 -76.93 85.25
N ARG A 719 -43.73 -76.12 85.11
CA ARG A 719 -43.19 -75.26 86.18
C ARG A 719 -43.92 -73.92 86.28
N GLN A 720 -44.37 -73.32 85.16
CA GLN A 720 -45.23 -72.13 85.18
C GLN A 720 -46.63 -72.43 85.73
N ALA A 721 -47.22 -73.60 85.41
CA ALA A 721 -48.48 -74.04 86.03
C ALA A 721 -48.38 -74.30 87.56
N LYS A 722 -47.16 -74.48 88.11
CA LYS A 722 -46.91 -74.61 89.56
C LYS A 722 -46.60 -73.26 90.24
N ALA A 723 -46.15 -72.25 89.49
CA ALA A 723 -45.92 -70.90 89.99
C ALA A 723 -47.23 -70.06 90.02
N PHE A 724 -48.18 -70.33 89.12
CA PHE A 724 -49.48 -69.65 89.12
C PHE A 724 -50.47 -70.14 90.20
N ASN A 725 -50.26 -71.30 90.82
CA ASN A 725 -51.11 -71.83 91.90
C ASN A 725 -50.63 -71.48 93.32
N ASN A 726 -49.51 -70.78 93.49
CA ASN A 726 -48.88 -70.55 94.80
C ASN A 726 -48.65 -69.07 95.17
N ALA A 727 -49.29 -68.12 94.50
CA ALA A 727 -49.31 -66.74 94.94
C ALA A 727 -50.71 -66.13 94.72
N GLY A 728 -51.61 -66.40 95.65
CA GLY A 728 -52.82 -65.61 95.84
C GLY A 728 -52.50 -64.36 96.68
N PHE A 729 -53.23 -63.29 96.36
CA PHE A 729 -53.61 -62.15 97.21
C PHE A 729 -52.51 -61.42 98.01
N ASP A 730 -52.19 -60.17 97.63
CA ASP A 730 -52.84 -59.00 98.25
C ASP A 730 -52.33 -57.67 97.65
N ASP A 731 -53.23 -56.68 97.74
CA ASP A 731 -53.12 -55.27 97.38
C ASP A 731 -51.82 -54.58 97.83
N TYR A 732 -51.32 -53.63 97.05
CA TYR A 732 -51.35 -52.19 97.38
C TYR A 732 -50.75 -51.33 96.24
N SER A 733 -51.31 -50.13 96.19
CA SER A 733 -51.23 -49.05 95.20
C SER A 733 -49.88 -48.35 95.04
N ASP A 734 -49.76 -47.71 93.87
CA ASP A 734 -49.19 -46.39 93.51
C ASP A 734 -48.04 -45.74 94.30
N ASP A 735 -47.24 -45.02 93.51
CA ASP A 735 -46.24 -44.01 93.85
C ASP A 735 -44.87 -44.52 94.35
N ASP A 736 -43.88 -44.57 93.46
CA ASP A 736 -42.94 -43.45 93.33
C ASP A 736 -41.79 -43.77 92.36
N LYS A 737 -41.62 -42.90 91.37
CA LYS A 737 -40.33 -42.75 90.65
C LYS A 737 -39.39 -41.95 91.54
N PRO A 738 -38.08 -42.23 91.51
CA PRO A 738 -37.23 -41.13 91.05
C PRO A 738 -36.08 -41.47 90.11
N LYS A 739 -35.79 -40.42 89.34
CA LYS A 739 -34.80 -40.21 88.29
C LYS A 739 -33.34 -40.19 88.78
N ALA A 740 -32.48 -40.72 87.90
CA ALA A 740 -31.28 -40.10 87.32
C ALA A 740 -30.04 -39.81 88.18
N LYS A 741 -28.88 -40.33 87.73
CA LYS A 741 -27.74 -39.62 87.09
C LYS A 741 -26.49 -40.52 87.15
N LYS A 742 -25.95 -40.94 86.01
CA LYS A 742 -24.85 -40.34 85.22
C LYS A 742 -23.44 -40.46 85.84
N LYS A 743 -22.55 -40.99 84.99
CA LYS A 743 -21.06 -41.00 84.95
C LYS A 743 -20.45 -42.32 85.46
N GLY A 744 -19.56 -42.99 84.73
CA GLY A 744 -19.04 -42.74 83.39
C GLY A 744 -17.92 -43.75 83.06
N PHE A 745 -17.56 -43.74 81.77
CA PHE A 745 -16.26 -44.10 81.20
C PHE A 745 -15.77 -45.57 81.24
N ASN A 746 -15.69 -46.16 80.03
CA ASN A 746 -14.46 -46.66 79.36
C ASN A 746 -13.67 -47.77 80.10
N ILE A 747 -13.20 -48.90 79.54
CA ILE A 747 -12.53 -49.28 78.26
C ILE A 747 -12.51 -50.84 78.29
N PHE A 748 -12.74 -51.63 77.23
CA PHE A 748 -11.78 -52.24 76.28
C PHE A 748 -12.58 -53.25 75.43
N LYS A 749 -12.63 -53.12 74.10
CA LYS A 749 -11.79 -53.88 73.14
C LYS A 749 -11.77 -55.41 73.38
N LYS A 750 -12.55 -56.13 72.59
CA LYS A 750 -12.00 -56.97 71.50
C LYS A 750 -12.98 -57.03 70.36
#